data_AF-A0A833RLK7-F1
#
_entry.id   AF-A0A833RLK7-F1
#
_cell.length_a   1.000
_cell.length_b   1.000
_cell.length_c   1.000
_cell.angle_alpha   90.00
_cell.angle_beta   90.00
_cell.angle_gamma   90.00
#
_symmetry.space_group_name_H-M   'P 1'
#
loop_
_entity.id
_entity.type
_entity.pdbx_description
1 polymer ?
#
loop_
_entity_poly.entity_id
_entity_poly.type
_entity_poly.pdbx_seq_one_letter_code
_entity_poly.pdbx_strand_id
1 'polypeptide(L)'
;MERSAQKKKERAEQRKEARERTNSSKHSISRQDVTGTSEVGMFEAHTKDIGMKLLEKMGYVAGRGLGKNEQGIVTPVEAKLRPKHMGLGFNDYKENKLLVVPPSAEHKEKHRLNGRERRKMAEILTKDDLLAKKQVEGTEDILQQKVIDMRGPQARVLTNLDNLNSNEYKEQEDVPMKELQYNIRVEIESTEADIQMKDRQLRKEREKVESLLEEKKTREREEARQRKQLQTIEVIAGVLDRVQEDNGSGLLTLDSLLKTFLDLKNKYADKYKLCNLSVVACAYALPLLSRAFQGWDPLQNPSHGLEIMRSWRDLVQGDQPYDYADNTYTGTVSPYTEMVSEVILPLVRLAGTNTWLVRDPEPMLRFLETWDRLLSPLILQSILDHVVMPKLTAGVDSWDPCSETVPIHVWVHPWLPVLGQRLETLYHAIQYKLGQVLHAWHASDASAYMHLFLWKDVFPTVNWERLMVNHIVPKLRLALQEFEINPSNQKLDLFKWVMMWANAIPVHHMVHLLEFGFFNKWHQVLYHWLCSNPDYNEVCNWYMGWKNRFPEELLANERIRVLISTGLDMMNRAVNGNELVQPITRENLRYQCATERRKTDPMQQAGTGINVPDLSFKETIQAYASEQGILFMPRVGKLYNGYQVYDFGTVGIYMDSSRRLLYAQAKDGIWGAVTLAQLIYMTRT
;
A
#
# COMPACT_ATOMS: atom_id res chain seq x y z
N MET A 1 10.78 34.82 -59.38
CA MET A 1 11.34 34.92 -58.01
C MET A 1 10.53 35.85 -57.09
N GLU A 2 9.78 36.83 -57.60
CA GLU A 2 8.99 37.76 -56.78
C GLU A 2 7.87 37.11 -55.95
N ARG A 3 7.19 36.07 -56.47
CA ARG A 3 6.16 35.34 -55.71
C ARG A 3 6.66 34.64 -54.44
N SER A 4 7.95 34.26 -54.39
CA SER A 4 8.59 33.66 -53.21
C SER A 4 8.88 34.70 -52.13
N ALA A 5 9.28 35.92 -52.54
CA ALA A 5 9.51 37.03 -51.63
C ALA A 5 8.20 37.55 -51.01
N GLN A 6 7.11 37.60 -51.81
CA GLN A 6 5.78 37.97 -51.34
C GLN A 6 5.28 37.00 -50.24
N LYS A 7 5.42 35.69 -50.47
CA LYS A 7 4.99 34.64 -49.53
C LYS A 7 5.79 34.62 -48.22
N LYS A 8 7.06 35.02 -48.27
CA LYS A 8 7.90 35.18 -47.06
C LYS A 8 7.51 36.43 -46.26
N LYS A 9 7.10 37.51 -46.93
CA LYS A 9 6.59 38.72 -46.26
C LYS A 9 5.26 38.45 -45.56
N GLU A 10 4.30 37.81 -46.24
CA GLU A 10 3.02 37.41 -45.62
C GLU A 10 3.19 36.49 -44.41
N ARG A 11 4.09 35.50 -44.48
CA ARG A 11 4.39 34.61 -43.33
C ARG A 11 5.04 35.35 -42.15
N ALA A 12 5.80 36.41 -42.42
CA ALA A 12 6.42 37.22 -41.37
C ALA A 12 5.39 38.13 -40.69
N GLU A 13 4.42 38.64 -41.45
CA GLU A 13 3.32 39.47 -40.97
C GLU A 13 2.33 38.64 -40.13
N GLN A 14 1.95 37.45 -40.60
CA GLN A 14 1.11 36.51 -39.83
C GLN A 14 1.78 36.06 -38.51
N ARG A 15 3.12 35.94 -38.48
CA ARG A 15 3.87 35.64 -37.25
C ARG A 15 3.93 36.82 -36.26
N LYS A 16 3.84 38.07 -36.76
CA LYS A 16 3.75 39.26 -35.90
C LYS A 16 2.36 39.40 -35.31
N GLU A 17 1.31 39.23 -36.10
CA GLU A 17 -0.07 39.27 -35.61
C GLU A 17 -0.38 38.16 -34.61
N ALA A 18 0.16 36.95 -34.82
CA ALA A 18 0.03 35.86 -33.85
C ALA A 18 0.71 36.18 -32.50
N ARG A 19 1.85 36.89 -32.52
CA ARG A 19 2.56 37.34 -31.31
C ARG A 19 1.81 38.44 -30.57
N GLU A 20 1.17 39.35 -31.29
CA GLU A 20 0.36 40.42 -30.69
C GLU A 20 -0.92 39.87 -30.06
N ARG A 21 -1.57 38.88 -30.69
CA ARG A 21 -2.74 38.17 -30.11
C ARG A 21 -2.39 37.37 -28.85
N THR A 22 -1.19 36.79 -28.76
CA THR A 22 -0.74 36.12 -27.52
C THR A 22 -0.39 37.09 -26.38
N ASN A 23 -0.06 38.35 -26.70
CA ASN A 23 0.21 39.37 -25.68
C ASN A 23 -1.06 40.07 -25.19
N SER A 24 -2.11 40.17 -26.02
CA SER A 24 -3.42 40.70 -25.58
C SER A 24 -4.23 39.70 -24.75
N SER A 25 -3.98 38.40 -24.87
CA SER A 25 -4.63 37.34 -24.08
C SER A 25 -4.10 37.19 -22.64
N LYS A 26 -3.08 37.96 -22.22
CA LYS A 26 -2.53 37.93 -20.85
C LYS A 26 -3.00 39.09 -19.97
N HIS A 27 -4.03 39.82 -20.39
CA HIS A 27 -4.66 40.89 -19.61
C HIS A 27 -6.17 40.67 -19.48
N SER A 28 -6.53 39.57 -18.82
CA SER A 28 -7.84 39.43 -18.17
C SER A 28 -7.79 38.26 -17.19
N ILE A 29 -7.62 38.54 -15.89
CA ILE A 29 -8.30 37.87 -14.76
C ILE A 29 -8.03 38.69 -13.49
N SER A 30 -9.14 39.23 -12.97
CA SER A 30 -9.48 39.80 -11.66
C SER A 30 -8.40 40.38 -10.73
N ARG A 31 -8.56 41.68 -10.46
CA ARG A 31 -8.38 42.27 -9.13
C ARG A 31 -9.19 41.49 -8.10
N GLN A 32 -8.55 41.05 -7.03
CA GLN A 32 -9.17 40.81 -5.73
C GLN A 32 -8.35 41.58 -4.70
N ASP A 33 -8.99 42.56 -4.07
CA ASP A 33 -8.54 43.12 -2.80
C ASP A 33 -8.52 42.01 -1.76
N VAL A 34 -7.37 41.77 -1.14
CA VAL A 34 -7.31 41.11 0.17
C VAL A 34 -6.28 41.86 1.04
N THR A 35 -6.88 42.50 2.03
CA THR A 35 -6.36 42.97 3.31
C THR A 35 -5.26 42.11 3.92
N GLY A 36 -4.38 42.74 4.70
CA GLY A 36 -3.14 42.14 5.18
C GLY A 36 -3.25 40.93 6.13
N THR A 37 -2.05 40.44 6.49
CA THR A 37 -1.72 39.53 7.61
C THR A 37 -2.07 38.04 7.48
N SER A 38 -1.59 37.31 6.46
CA SER A 38 -1.73 35.82 6.46
C SER A 38 -0.55 34.97 5.93
N GLU A 39 0.61 35.54 5.58
CA GLU A 39 1.74 34.75 5.03
C GLU A 39 2.90 34.48 6.01
N VAL A 40 2.69 34.62 7.32
CA VAL A 40 3.70 34.26 8.33
C VAL A 40 3.39 32.86 8.86
N GLY A 41 4.30 31.89 8.68
CA GLY A 41 4.19 30.55 9.29
C GLY A 41 4.17 29.34 8.35
N MET A 42 4.29 29.52 7.02
CA MET A 42 4.27 28.37 6.07
C MET A 42 5.39 27.33 6.33
N PHE A 43 6.50 27.72 6.95
CA PHE A 43 7.59 26.80 7.28
C PHE A 43 7.22 25.80 8.39
N GLU A 44 6.15 26.04 9.15
CA GLU A 44 5.68 25.14 10.21
C GLU A 44 4.83 23.98 9.72
N ALA A 45 4.44 23.95 8.44
CA ALA A 45 3.74 22.82 7.84
C ALA A 45 4.50 21.48 7.98
N HIS A 46 5.82 21.53 8.18
CA HIS A 46 6.70 20.36 8.34
C HIS A 46 7.41 20.26 9.70
N THR A 47 7.17 21.19 10.63
CA THR A 47 7.79 21.18 11.97
C THR A 47 6.74 21.51 13.02
N LYS A 48 6.55 20.64 14.03
CA LYS A 48 5.49 20.64 15.06
C LYS A 48 5.42 21.90 15.96
N ASP A 49 5.22 23.09 15.39
CA ASP A 49 4.97 24.39 16.06
C ASP A 49 6.01 24.79 17.13
N ILE A 50 7.23 24.25 17.06
CA ILE A 50 8.32 24.57 18.01
C ILE A 50 8.93 25.94 17.70
N GLY A 51 9.00 26.30 16.41
CA GLY A 51 9.64 27.53 15.95
C GLY A 51 8.87 28.79 16.35
N MET A 52 7.56 28.82 16.10
CA MET A 52 6.65 29.91 16.47
C MET A 52 6.62 30.11 17.98
N LYS A 53 6.48 29.04 18.77
CA LYS A 53 6.45 29.14 20.24
C LYS A 53 7.77 29.67 20.81
N LEU A 54 8.90 29.38 20.17
CA LEU A 54 10.19 29.95 20.57
C LEU A 54 10.28 31.44 20.21
N LEU A 55 9.80 31.83 19.03
CA LEU A 55 9.76 33.22 18.58
C LEU A 55 8.84 34.08 19.46
N GLU A 56 7.66 33.58 19.82
CA GLU A 56 6.74 34.25 20.75
C GLU A 56 7.38 34.44 22.13
N LYS A 57 8.09 33.42 22.65
CA LYS A 57 8.83 33.53 23.92
C LYS A 57 9.98 34.55 23.87
N MET A 58 10.51 34.84 22.68
CA MET A 58 11.57 35.83 22.46
C MET A 58 11.01 37.21 22.08
N GLY A 59 9.70 37.42 22.20
CA GLY A 59 9.04 38.72 22.02
C GLY A 59 8.61 39.04 20.58
N TYR A 60 8.48 38.04 19.72
CA TYR A 60 7.91 38.22 18.38
C TYR A 60 6.42 38.52 18.46
N VAL A 61 5.98 39.59 17.77
CA VAL A 61 4.57 39.94 17.59
C VAL A 61 4.26 39.94 16.09
N ALA A 62 3.21 39.22 15.68
CA ALA A 62 2.83 39.09 14.28
C ALA A 62 2.63 40.48 13.63
N GLY A 63 3.34 40.72 12.52
CA GLY A 63 3.31 42.01 11.80
C GLY A 63 4.31 43.07 12.30
N ARG A 64 5.15 42.76 13.29
CA ARG A 64 6.24 43.63 13.76
C ARG A 64 7.61 42.94 13.65
N GLY A 65 8.66 43.76 13.65
CA GLY A 65 10.04 43.29 13.50
C GLY A 65 10.55 42.59 14.75
N LEU A 66 11.39 41.57 14.59
CA LEU A 66 12.01 40.89 15.74
C LEU A 66 13.04 41.80 16.46
N GLY A 67 13.01 41.85 17.79
CA GLY A 67 13.97 42.59 18.63
C GLY A 67 13.32 43.59 19.61
N LYS A 68 14.04 44.00 20.67
CA LYS A 68 13.52 44.83 21.78
C LYS A 68 12.88 46.17 21.35
N ASN A 69 13.25 46.68 20.17
CA ASN A 69 12.76 47.92 19.58
C ASN A 69 12.03 47.70 18.25
N GLU A 70 11.59 46.46 17.97
CA GLU A 70 10.85 46.08 16.76
C GLU A 70 11.60 46.33 15.42
N GLN A 71 12.93 46.35 15.46
CA GLN A 71 13.78 46.77 14.33
C GLN A 71 14.06 45.67 13.29
N GLY A 72 13.61 44.43 13.56
CA GLY A 72 13.75 43.33 12.62
C GLY A 72 12.92 43.53 11.34
N ILE A 73 13.36 42.92 10.25
CA ILE A 73 12.70 43.08 8.95
C ILE A 73 11.34 42.36 8.98
N VAL A 74 10.25 43.12 8.80
CA VAL A 74 8.86 42.62 8.87
C VAL A 74 8.47 41.85 7.61
N THR A 75 8.99 42.27 6.45
CA THR A 75 8.72 41.67 5.15
C THR A 75 9.87 40.74 4.74
N PRO A 76 9.61 39.46 4.42
CA PRO A 76 10.65 38.55 3.95
C PRO A 76 11.42 39.13 2.77
N VAL A 77 12.74 38.95 2.74
CA VAL A 77 13.58 39.43 1.63
C VAL A 77 13.24 38.64 0.37
N GLU A 78 12.54 39.27 -0.58
CA GLU A 78 12.19 38.65 -1.85
C GLU A 78 13.43 38.42 -2.72
N ALA A 79 13.82 37.15 -2.87
CA ALA A 79 14.86 36.75 -3.80
C ALA A 79 14.31 36.77 -5.24
N LYS A 80 14.67 37.79 -6.03
CA LYS A 80 14.40 37.79 -7.47
C LYS A 80 15.35 36.85 -8.19
N LEU A 81 14.82 35.71 -8.63
CA LEU A 81 15.51 34.76 -9.52
C LEU A 81 15.90 35.45 -10.83
N ARG A 82 17.19 35.44 -11.15
CA ARG A 82 17.67 35.86 -12.47
C ARG A 82 17.14 34.90 -13.56
N PRO A 83 16.82 35.39 -14.77
CA PRO A 83 16.50 34.53 -15.90
C PRO A 83 17.63 33.52 -16.20
N LYS A 84 17.28 32.27 -16.52
CA LYS A 84 18.26 31.20 -16.79
C LYS A 84 19.22 31.58 -17.95
N HIS A 85 20.52 31.33 -17.74
CA HIS A 85 21.65 31.55 -18.66
C HIS A 85 22.20 32.98 -18.79
N MET A 86 21.92 33.88 -17.85
CA MET A 86 22.47 35.26 -17.86
C MET A 86 23.67 35.42 -16.91
N GLY A 87 24.83 35.79 -17.46
CA GLY A 87 26.07 36.01 -16.71
C GLY A 87 26.09 37.34 -15.93
N LEU A 88 26.97 37.44 -14.92
CA LEU A 88 27.05 38.56 -13.97
C LEU A 88 27.35 39.95 -14.57
N GLY A 89 27.89 40.02 -15.79
CA GLY A 89 28.23 41.28 -16.47
C GLY A 89 27.36 41.64 -17.67
N PHE A 90 26.24 40.95 -17.90
CA PHE A 90 25.43 41.16 -19.11
C PHE A 90 24.38 42.28 -18.90
N ASN A 91 24.54 43.39 -19.64
CA ASN A 91 23.58 44.50 -19.77
C ASN A 91 23.21 45.28 -18.48
N ASP A 92 24.19 45.69 -17.66
CA ASP A 92 23.98 46.65 -16.55
C ASP A 92 22.75 46.33 -15.65
N TYR A 93 22.50 45.05 -15.37
CA TYR A 93 21.42 44.66 -14.47
C TYR A 93 21.72 45.23 -13.07
N LYS A 94 20.98 46.27 -12.67
CA LYS A 94 21.18 46.94 -11.38
C LYS A 94 20.74 46.02 -10.24
N GLU A 95 21.71 45.42 -9.57
CA GLU A 95 21.51 44.81 -8.26
C GLU A 95 21.36 45.91 -7.20
N ASN A 96 20.38 45.74 -6.29
CA ASN A 96 20.22 46.63 -5.15
C ASN A 96 21.41 46.41 -4.18
N LYS A 97 22.33 47.37 -4.10
CA LYS A 97 23.36 47.41 -3.06
C LYS A 97 22.72 47.84 -1.74
N LEU A 98 22.59 46.93 -0.78
CA LEU A 98 22.34 47.24 0.63
C LEU A 98 23.61 46.92 1.42
N LEU A 99 24.47 47.92 1.60
CA LEU A 99 25.50 47.92 2.65
C LEU A 99 25.44 49.26 3.37
N VAL A 100 25.01 49.18 4.63
CA VAL A 100 25.03 50.27 5.60
C VAL A 100 26.48 50.46 6.05
N VAL A 101 27.02 51.66 5.88
CA VAL A 101 28.25 52.15 6.54
C VAL A 101 27.85 53.40 7.35
N PRO A 102 28.25 53.54 8.64
CA PRO A 102 27.84 54.66 9.49
C PRO A 102 28.60 55.98 9.17
N PRO A 103 28.11 57.14 9.67
CA PRO A 103 28.28 58.44 9.00
C PRO A 103 29.46 59.26 9.52
N SER A 104 30.06 60.09 8.67
CA SER A 104 30.66 61.35 9.11
C SER A 104 30.58 62.44 8.04
N ALA A 105 29.88 63.51 8.44
CA ALA A 105 29.94 64.92 8.05
C ALA A 105 29.74 65.33 6.58
N GLU A 106 28.52 65.81 6.35
CA GLU A 106 28.04 66.60 5.22
C GLU A 106 28.71 67.99 5.11
N HIS A 107 28.91 68.46 3.87
CA HIS A 107 28.76 69.89 3.57
C HIS A 107 27.87 70.08 2.32
N LYS A 108 26.70 70.65 2.60
CA LYS A 108 25.70 71.40 1.78
C LYS A 108 26.33 72.18 0.61
N GLU A 109 25.72 72.43 -0.56
CA GLU A 109 24.36 72.24 -1.12
C GLU A 109 24.37 72.77 -2.58
N LYS A 110 23.36 72.38 -3.38
CA LYS A 110 22.77 73.04 -4.59
C LYS A 110 22.93 72.36 -5.97
N HIS A 111 21.95 71.48 -6.25
CA HIS A 111 20.93 71.59 -7.30
C HIS A 111 21.28 71.92 -8.78
N ARG A 112 20.81 71.00 -9.66
CA ARG A 112 20.27 71.13 -11.05
C ARG A 112 21.31 71.12 -12.19
N LEU A 113 21.13 70.41 -13.32
CA LEU A 113 20.05 69.58 -13.86
C LEU A 113 20.62 68.75 -15.04
N ASN A 114 20.03 67.58 -15.28
CA ASN A 114 20.31 66.64 -16.35
C ASN A 114 20.11 67.19 -17.78
N GLY A 115 20.88 66.65 -18.72
CA GLY A 115 20.60 66.73 -20.16
C GLY A 115 21.48 65.76 -20.97
N ARG A 116 21.11 64.47 -21.04
CA ARG A 116 21.66 63.54 -22.03
C ARG A 116 20.55 63.15 -23.00
N GLU A 117 20.49 63.88 -24.12
CA GLU A 117 19.70 63.49 -25.28
C GLU A 117 20.41 62.42 -26.11
N ARG A 118 19.64 61.42 -26.50
CA ARG A 118 19.98 60.41 -27.51
C ARG A 118 20.19 61.07 -28.87
N ARG A 119 21.28 60.74 -29.57
CA ARG A 119 21.37 60.91 -31.03
C ARG A 119 21.67 59.58 -31.73
N LYS A 120 20.96 59.43 -32.84
CA LYS A 120 20.78 58.26 -33.70
C LYS A 120 22.09 57.85 -34.37
N MET A 121 22.20 56.55 -34.66
CA MET A 121 23.15 55.96 -35.61
C MET A 121 23.03 56.68 -36.97
N ALA A 122 24.12 57.32 -37.39
CA ALA A 122 24.35 57.76 -38.76
C ALA A 122 25.47 56.88 -39.36
N GLU A 123 25.15 56.32 -40.51
CA GLU A 123 25.99 55.92 -41.65
C GLU A 123 27.52 55.83 -41.46
N ILE A 124 28.06 54.65 -41.77
CA ILE A 124 29.51 54.37 -41.78
C ILE A 124 30.14 55.15 -42.94
N LEU A 125 30.89 56.21 -42.60
CA LEU A 125 31.69 57.00 -43.53
C LEU A 125 33.11 56.41 -43.62
N THR A 126 33.52 56.01 -44.82
CA THR A 126 34.81 55.36 -45.08
C THR A 126 35.97 56.37 -44.97
N LYS A 127 37.15 55.88 -44.60
CA LYS A 127 38.35 56.67 -44.24
C LYS A 127 38.81 57.68 -45.31
N ASP A 128 38.44 57.46 -46.57
CA ASP A 128 38.85 58.28 -47.71
C ASP A 128 38.01 59.58 -47.85
N ASP A 129 36.78 59.62 -47.34
CA ASP A 129 35.92 60.83 -47.36
C ASP A 129 36.29 61.88 -46.31
N LEU A 130 37.01 61.48 -45.24
CA LEU A 130 37.51 62.41 -44.22
C LEU A 130 38.76 63.18 -44.66
N LEU A 131 39.53 62.63 -45.61
CA LEU A 131 40.72 63.29 -46.15
C LEU A 131 40.36 64.36 -47.20
N ALA A 132 39.26 64.18 -47.94
CA ALA A 132 38.78 65.16 -48.91
C ALA A 132 38.18 66.43 -48.26
N LYS A 133 37.56 66.32 -47.08
CA LYS A 133 37.00 67.48 -46.35
C LYS A 133 38.05 68.38 -45.69
N LYS A 134 39.28 67.89 -45.47
CA LYS A 134 40.33 68.65 -44.77
C LYS A 134 41.23 69.47 -45.70
N GLN A 135 41.06 69.36 -47.01
CA GLN A 135 41.84 70.11 -48.01
C GLN A 135 41.09 71.32 -48.61
N VAL A 136 39.85 71.61 -48.18
CA VAL A 136 39.03 72.69 -48.76
C VAL A 136 38.74 73.85 -47.78
N GLU A 137 39.12 73.75 -46.51
CA GLU A 137 39.09 74.87 -45.55
C GLU A 137 40.51 75.25 -45.14
N GLY A 138 41.26 75.75 -46.11
CA GLY A 138 42.45 76.53 -45.88
C GLY A 138 42.37 77.77 -46.75
N THR A 139 41.90 78.88 -46.18
CA THR A 139 42.36 80.25 -46.46
C THR A 139 41.61 81.23 -45.56
N GLU A 140 42.40 82.00 -44.80
CA GLU A 140 42.14 83.37 -44.33
C GLU A 140 41.07 83.60 -43.25
N ASP A 141 41.53 83.60 -41.99
CA ASP A 141 41.21 84.67 -41.03
C ASP A 141 42.21 84.62 -39.85
N ILE A 142 43.37 85.25 -40.02
CA ILE A 142 44.29 85.57 -38.92
C ILE A 142 43.70 86.77 -38.18
N LEU A 143 42.85 86.50 -37.19
CA LEU A 143 42.48 87.49 -36.18
C LEU A 143 43.69 87.72 -35.25
N GLN A 144 44.30 88.89 -35.42
CA GLN A 144 45.39 89.45 -34.62
C GLN A 144 45.17 89.27 -33.11
N GLN A 145 45.91 88.35 -32.49
CA GLN A 145 45.89 88.20 -31.04
C GLN A 145 46.82 89.24 -30.40
N LYS A 146 46.22 90.29 -29.83
CA LYS A 146 46.89 91.43 -29.20
C LYS A 146 47.42 91.01 -27.81
N VAL A 147 48.73 90.78 -27.68
CA VAL A 147 49.38 90.42 -26.42
C VAL A 147 49.69 91.69 -25.61
N ILE A 148 49.15 91.77 -24.38
CA ILE A 148 49.30 92.92 -23.47
C ILE A 148 50.18 92.49 -22.30
N ASP A 149 51.33 93.13 -22.14
CA ASP A 149 52.21 92.92 -20.99
C ASP A 149 51.75 93.80 -19.81
N MET A 150 51.52 93.14 -18.66
CA MET A 150 50.99 93.72 -17.42
C MET A 150 52.01 93.66 -16.27
N ARG A 151 53.29 93.36 -16.53
CA ARG A 151 54.33 93.26 -15.48
C ARG A 151 54.88 94.61 -15.00
N GLY A 152 54.32 95.74 -15.45
CA GLY A 152 54.63 97.09 -14.99
C GLY A 152 53.39 97.96 -14.76
N PRO A 153 53.51 99.15 -14.15
CA PRO A 153 52.37 99.95 -13.66
C PRO A 153 51.45 100.55 -14.76
N GLN A 154 51.75 100.41 -16.05
CA GLN A 154 50.82 100.70 -17.15
C GLN A 154 50.91 99.62 -18.25
N ALA A 155 49.75 99.20 -18.77
CA ALA A 155 49.63 98.14 -19.78
C ALA A 155 50.22 98.56 -21.13
N ARG A 156 51.19 97.79 -21.65
CA ARG A 156 51.76 97.99 -22.99
C ARG A 156 51.41 96.82 -23.91
N VAL A 157 50.97 97.13 -25.12
CA VAL A 157 50.69 96.14 -26.17
C VAL A 157 52.01 95.85 -26.88
N LEU A 158 52.52 94.63 -26.75
CA LEU A 158 53.74 94.20 -27.42
C LEU A 158 53.39 93.70 -28.81
N THR A 159 53.91 94.37 -29.84
CA THR A 159 53.65 94.01 -31.24
C THR A 159 54.79 93.25 -31.90
N ASN A 160 56.01 93.21 -31.33
CA ASN A 160 57.15 92.44 -31.84
C ASN A 160 58.09 91.95 -30.71
N LEU A 161 58.76 90.81 -30.94
CA LEU A 161 59.33 89.86 -29.96
C LEU A 161 60.82 90.09 -29.56
N ASP A 162 61.40 91.26 -29.77
CA ASP A 162 62.87 91.44 -29.70
C ASP A 162 63.46 91.90 -28.35
N ASN A 163 62.71 91.91 -27.24
CA ASN A 163 63.23 92.44 -25.95
C ASN A 163 62.98 91.55 -24.71
N LEU A 164 63.03 90.22 -24.84
CA LEU A 164 62.76 89.29 -23.73
C LEU A 164 63.98 88.80 -22.93
N ASN A 165 65.21 89.12 -23.36
CA ASN A 165 66.44 88.58 -22.73
C ASN A 165 67.23 89.61 -21.92
N SER A 166 66.59 90.16 -20.89
CA SER A 166 67.31 90.75 -19.77
C SER A 166 66.56 90.44 -18.49
N ASN A 167 66.97 89.38 -17.79
CA ASN A 167 67.15 89.40 -16.33
C ASN A 167 67.75 88.07 -15.83
N GLU A 168 68.81 88.25 -15.06
CA GLU A 168 69.72 87.29 -14.46
C GLU A 168 69.03 86.37 -13.43
N TYR A 169 69.33 85.07 -13.46
CA TYR A 169 69.02 84.16 -12.35
C TYR A 169 70.27 83.38 -11.95
N LYS A 170 70.54 83.42 -10.64
CA LYS A 170 71.69 82.86 -9.93
C LYS A 170 71.71 81.33 -9.96
N GLU A 171 72.91 80.78 -10.02
CA GLU A 171 73.26 79.36 -10.08
C GLU A 171 72.91 78.58 -8.79
N GLN A 172 72.40 77.36 -8.95
CA GLN A 172 72.54 76.26 -8.00
C GLN A 172 72.68 74.94 -8.79
N GLU A 173 73.69 74.14 -8.43
CA GLU A 173 74.14 72.92 -9.12
C GLU A 173 73.03 71.88 -9.35
N ASP A 174 72.89 71.39 -10.58
CA ASP A 174 71.91 70.35 -10.92
C ASP A 174 72.55 69.24 -11.78
N VAL A 175 72.24 67.97 -11.43
CA VAL A 175 72.51 66.82 -12.31
C VAL A 175 71.78 67.11 -13.63
N PRO A 176 72.40 66.93 -14.80
CA PRO A 176 71.79 67.34 -16.07
C PRO A 176 70.41 66.70 -16.26
N MET A 177 69.38 67.54 -16.31
CA MET A 177 68.01 67.20 -16.71
C MET A 177 67.34 66.10 -15.86
N LYS A 178 67.35 66.22 -14.52
CA LYS A 178 66.59 65.33 -13.61
C LYS A 178 65.12 65.20 -13.99
N GLU A 179 64.48 66.30 -14.34
CA GLU A 179 63.07 66.34 -14.77
C GLU A 179 62.83 65.56 -16.08
N LEU A 180 63.78 65.60 -17.01
CA LEU A 180 63.70 64.82 -18.26
C LEU A 180 63.87 63.33 -17.99
N GLN A 181 64.81 62.96 -17.10
CA GLN A 181 64.99 61.57 -16.69
C GLN A 181 63.77 61.02 -15.95
N TYR A 182 63.11 61.86 -15.13
CA TYR A 182 61.85 61.53 -14.48
C TYR A 182 60.72 61.36 -15.52
N ASN A 183 60.56 62.30 -16.45
CA ASN A 183 59.54 62.20 -17.50
C ASN A 183 59.73 60.98 -18.40
N ILE A 184 60.98 60.67 -18.79
CA ILE A 184 61.32 59.46 -19.56
C ILE A 184 61.01 58.21 -18.74
N ARG A 185 61.33 58.20 -17.44
CA ARG A 185 61.01 57.07 -16.56
C ARG A 185 59.50 56.87 -16.44
N VAL A 186 58.72 57.94 -16.25
CA VAL A 186 57.26 57.89 -16.20
C VAL A 186 56.68 57.38 -17.53
N GLU A 187 57.22 57.81 -18.67
CA GLU A 187 56.79 57.32 -19.98
C GLU A 187 57.15 55.83 -20.17
N ILE A 188 58.33 55.40 -19.73
CA ILE A 188 58.72 53.98 -19.72
C ILE A 188 57.81 53.17 -18.81
N GLU A 189 57.51 53.64 -17.59
CA GLU A 189 56.61 52.96 -16.65
C GLU A 189 55.16 52.90 -17.17
N SER A 190 54.68 53.97 -17.82
CA SER A 190 53.37 54.05 -18.46
C SER A 190 53.27 53.07 -19.65
N THR A 191 54.28 53.07 -20.53
CA THR A 191 54.34 52.16 -21.68
C THR A 191 54.53 50.70 -21.25
N GLU A 192 55.30 50.43 -20.19
CA GLU A 192 55.43 49.10 -19.58
C GLU A 192 54.08 48.63 -19.02
N ALA A 193 53.37 49.48 -18.28
CA ALA A 193 52.04 49.17 -17.74
C ALA A 193 51.02 48.89 -18.86
N ASP A 194 51.07 49.66 -19.95
CA ASP A 194 50.25 49.46 -21.15
C ASP A 194 50.57 48.13 -21.84
N ILE A 195 51.85 47.78 -22.01
CA ILE A 195 52.28 46.49 -22.56
C ILE A 195 51.76 45.35 -21.68
N GLN A 196 51.93 45.44 -20.36
CA GLN A 196 51.42 44.44 -19.43
C GLN A 196 49.88 44.34 -19.44
N MET A 197 49.17 45.46 -19.62
CA MET A 197 47.71 45.46 -19.76
C MET A 197 47.29 44.78 -21.07
N LYS A 198 47.94 45.11 -22.19
CA LYS A 198 47.67 44.51 -23.51
C LYS A 198 47.97 43.02 -23.53
N ASP A 199 49.08 42.59 -22.93
CA ASP A 199 49.41 41.17 -22.81
C ASP A 199 48.40 40.42 -21.93
N ARG A 200 47.94 41.01 -20.82
CA ARG A 200 46.84 40.45 -20.01
C ARG A 200 45.53 40.35 -20.80
N GLN A 201 45.19 41.36 -21.61
CA GLN A 201 44.02 41.32 -22.50
C GLN A 201 44.17 40.20 -23.54
N LEU A 202 45.34 40.09 -24.15
CA LEU A 202 45.64 39.09 -25.16
C LEU A 202 45.56 37.66 -24.58
N ARG A 203 46.06 37.45 -23.35
CA ARG A 203 45.91 36.18 -22.61
C ARG A 203 44.44 35.85 -22.35
N LYS A 204 43.64 36.80 -21.84
CA LYS A 204 42.19 36.60 -21.63
C LYS A 204 41.45 36.25 -22.92
N GLU A 205 41.76 36.93 -24.02
CA GLU A 205 41.15 36.61 -25.31
C GLU A 205 41.60 35.24 -25.83
N ARG A 206 42.86 34.83 -25.62
CA ARG A 206 43.33 33.47 -25.94
C ARG A 206 42.58 32.40 -25.15
N GLU A 207 42.45 32.55 -23.83
CA GLU A 207 41.68 31.64 -22.97
C GLU A 207 40.20 31.59 -23.36
N LYS A 208 39.61 32.74 -23.73
CA LYS A 208 38.24 32.81 -24.24
C LYS A 208 38.09 32.07 -25.56
N VAL A 209 39.04 32.19 -26.48
CA VAL A 209 39.03 31.43 -27.73
C VAL A 209 39.13 29.94 -27.44
N GLU A 210 40.00 29.52 -26.51
CA GLU A 210 40.16 28.12 -26.13
C GLU A 210 38.88 27.53 -25.52
N SER A 211 38.26 28.23 -24.55
CA SER A 211 36.97 27.80 -23.98
C SER A 211 35.84 27.74 -25.02
N LEU A 212 35.77 28.70 -25.95
CA LEU A 212 34.78 28.67 -27.04
C LEU A 212 35.03 27.51 -28.02
N LEU A 213 36.29 27.13 -28.27
CA LEU A 213 36.62 25.97 -29.09
C LEU A 213 36.19 24.66 -28.40
N GLU A 214 36.38 24.54 -27.09
CA GLU A 214 35.87 23.39 -26.32
C GLU A 214 34.34 23.33 -26.33
N GLU A 215 33.66 24.47 -26.16
CA GLU A 215 32.20 24.54 -26.25
C GLU A 215 31.72 24.14 -27.65
N LYS A 216 32.35 24.64 -28.71
CA LYS A 216 32.04 24.23 -30.09
C LYS A 216 32.18 22.72 -30.27
N LYS A 217 33.27 22.13 -29.78
CA LYS A 217 33.52 20.68 -29.88
C LYS A 217 32.49 19.87 -29.09
N THR A 218 32.05 20.33 -27.92
CA THR A 218 30.98 19.64 -27.16
C THR A 218 29.62 19.75 -27.85
N ARG A 219 29.29 20.91 -28.43
CA ARG A 219 28.07 21.11 -29.22
C ARG A 219 28.03 20.24 -30.47
N GLU A 220 29.13 20.12 -31.22
CA GLU A 220 29.21 19.25 -32.40
C GLU A 220 28.98 17.78 -32.04
N ARG A 221 29.51 17.32 -30.90
CA ARG A 221 29.25 15.94 -30.40
C ARG A 221 27.78 15.73 -30.05
N GLU A 222 27.15 16.72 -29.40
CA GLU A 222 25.72 16.64 -29.05
C GLU A 222 24.83 16.71 -30.29
N GLU A 223 25.14 17.55 -31.27
CA GLU A 223 24.43 17.61 -32.54
C GLU A 223 24.54 16.27 -33.28
N ALA A 224 25.73 15.68 -33.35
CA ALA A 224 25.93 14.37 -33.96
C ALA A 224 25.12 13.26 -33.24
N ARG A 225 25.03 13.32 -31.91
CA ARG A 225 24.20 12.40 -31.11
C ARG A 225 22.72 12.58 -31.41
N GLN A 226 22.22 13.83 -31.43
CA GLN A 226 20.83 14.15 -31.73
C GLN A 226 20.44 13.76 -33.15
N ARG A 227 21.30 14.02 -34.15
CA ARG A 227 21.09 13.59 -35.54
C ARG A 227 20.93 12.07 -35.66
N LYS A 228 21.77 11.30 -34.97
CA LYS A 228 21.63 9.83 -34.92
C LYS A 228 20.31 9.40 -34.29
N GLN A 229 19.91 10.03 -33.19
CA GLN A 229 18.64 9.73 -32.53
C GLN A 229 17.42 10.06 -33.41
N LEU A 230 17.46 11.18 -34.13
CA LEU A 230 16.42 11.57 -35.08
C LEU A 230 16.31 10.55 -36.22
N GLN A 231 17.43 10.14 -36.81
CA GLN A 231 17.44 9.11 -37.85
C GLN A 231 16.81 7.80 -37.35
N THR A 232 17.12 7.35 -36.13
CA THR A 232 16.48 6.16 -35.56
C THR A 232 14.96 6.32 -35.44
N ILE A 233 14.49 7.48 -34.97
CA ILE A 233 13.05 7.75 -34.82
C ILE A 233 12.35 7.84 -36.19
N GLU A 234 13.00 8.44 -37.20
CA GLU A 234 12.49 8.47 -38.58
C GLU A 234 12.35 7.07 -39.18
N VAL A 235 13.31 6.17 -38.92
CA VAL A 235 13.19 4.76 -39.33
C VAL A 235 12.00 4.08 -38.65
N ILE A 236 11.82 4.29 -37.34
CA ILE A 236 10.68 3.73 -36.59
C ILE A 236 9.37 4.27 -37.15
N ALA A 237 9.27 5.58 -37.37
CA ALA A 237 8.09 6.21 -37.95
C ALA A 237 7.76 5.62 -39.33
N GLY A 238 8.76 5.48 -40.22
CA GLY A 238 8.55 4.85 -41.53
C GLY A 238 8.18 3.36 -41.48
N VAL A 239 8.52 2.64 -40.40
CA VAL A 239 7.99 1.28 -40.17
C VAL A 239 6.51 1.36 -39.73
N LEU A 240 6.15 2.28 -38.85
CA LEU A 240 4.78 2.46 -38.39
C LEU A 240 3.84 2.95 -39.51
N ASP A 241 4.30 3.84 -40.39
CA ASP A 241 3.54 4.29 -41.55
C ASP A 241 3.21 3.12 -42.49
N ARG A 242 4.16 2.21 -42.71
CA ARG A 242 3.92 0.98 -43.49
C ARG A 242 2.90 0.06 -42.81
N VAL A 243 2.99 -0.12 -41.49
CA VAL A 243 1.99 -0.91 -40.74
C VAL A 243 0.60 -0.26 -40.85
N GLN A 244 0.52 1.06 -40.83
CA GLN A 244 -0.73 1.79 -40.99
C GLN A 244 -1.32 1.65 -42.41
N GLU A 245 -0.47 1.69 -43.45
CA GLU A 245 -0.87 1.42 -44.85
C GLU A 245 -1.36 -0.03 -45.02
N ASP A 246 -0.65 -1.01 -44.46
CA ASP A 246 -1.04 -2.42 -44.47
C ASP A 246 -2.36 -2.65 -43.72
N ASN A 247 -2.59 -1.92 -42.63
CA ASN A 247 -3.86 -1.95 -41.89
C ASN A 247 -5.01 -1.35 -42.73
N GLY A 248 -4.78 -0.22 -43.39
CA GLY A 248 -5.78 0.44 -44.25
C GLY A 248 -6.13 -0.37 -45.50
N SER A 249 -5.19 -1.17 -46.01
CA SER A 249 -5.39 -2.07 -47.16
C SER A 249 -5.95 -3.45 -46.79
N GLY A 250 -6.00 -3.80 -45.49
CA GLY A 250 -6.46 -5.09 -45.00
C GLY A 250 -5.47 -6.25 -45.21
N LEU A 251 -4.22 -5.95 -45.57
CA LEU A 251 -3.14 -6.95 -45.73
C LEU A 251 -2.45 -7.29 -44.41
N LEU A 252 -2.72 -6.53 -43.33
CA LEU A 252 -2.09 -6.74 -42.04
C LEU A 252 -2.56 -8.05 -41.37
N THR A 253 -1.62 -8.94 -41.12
CA THR A 253 -1.83 -10.20 -40.37
C THR A 253 -1.21 -10.11 -38.98
N LEU A 254 -1.69 -10.94 -38.04
CA LEU A 254 -1.12 -11.02 -36.69
C LEU A 254 0.37 -11.40 -36.73
N ASP A 255 0.74 -12.35 -37.59
CA ASP A 255 2.13 -12.81 -37.70
C ASP A 255 3.05 -11.76 -38.33
N SER A 256 2.57 -11.02 -39.35
CA SER A 256 3.35 -9.94 -39.95
C SER A 256 3.55 -8.81 -38.95
N LEU A 257 2.52 -8.45 -38.19
CA LEU A 257 2.58 -7.43 -37.14
C LEU A 257 3.51 -7.85 -35.99
N LEU A 258 3.41 -9.10 -35.53
CA LEU A 258 4.29 -9.64 -34.50
C LEU A 258 5.76 -9.57 -34.94
N LYS A 259 6.07 -9.99 -36.19
CA LYS A 259 7.42 -9.95 -36.75
C LYS A 259 7.98 -8.53 -36.85
N THR A 260 7.19 -7.56 -37.33
CA THR A 260 7.66 -6.17 -37.47
C THR A 260 8.00 -5.55 -36.11
N PHE A 261 7.15 -5.77 -35.10
CA PHE A 261 7.41 -5.26 -33.75
C PHE A 261 8.51 -6.02 -33.01
N LEU A 262 8.69 -7.32 -33.27
CA LEU A 262 9.84 -8.08 -32.76
C LEU A 262 11.16 -7.56 -33.35
N ASP A 263 11.19 -7.29 -34.65
CA ASP A 263 12.34 -6.70 -35.33
C ASP A 263 12.66 -5.30 -34.78
N LEU A 264 11.65 -4.48 -34.51
CA LEU A 264 11.82 -3.17 -33.87
C LEU A 264 12.36 -3.30 -32.44
N LYS A 265 11.85 -4.24 -31.65
CA LYS A 265 12.32 -4.52 -30.29
C LYS A 265 13.78 -4.98 -30.28
N ASN A 266 14.16 -5.85 -31.21
CA ASN A 266 15.52 -6.38 -31.32
C ASN A 266 16.53 -5.34 -31.83
N LYS A 267 16.15 -4.51 -32.80
CA LYS A 267 17.04 -3.49 -33.38
C LYS A 267 17.14 -2.22 -32.54
N TYR A 268 16.09 -1.86 -31.81
CA TYR A 268 15.97 -0.56 -31.12
C TYR A 268 15.34 -0.66 -29.72
N ALA A 269 15.84 -1.56 -28.86
CA ALA A 269 15.27 -1.84 -27.53
C ALA A 269 15.01 -0.59 -26.65
N ASP A 270 15.97 0.32 -26.55
CA ASP A 270 15.83 1.52 -25.71
C ASP A 270 14.74 2.47 -26.23
N LYS A 271 14.67 2.63 -27.56
CA LYS A 271 13.66 3.48 -28.21
C LYS A 271 12.29 2.82 -28.21
N TYR A 272 12.23 1.49 -28.27
CA TYR A 272 10.99 0.73 -28.15
C TYR A 272 10.27 1.01 -26.83
N LYS A 273 11.03 1.05 -25.71
CA LYS A 273 10.52 1.43 -24.40
C LYS A 273 10.18 2.92 -24.33
N LEU A 274 11.08 3.81 -24.79
CA LEU A 274 10.87 5.26 -24.72
C LEU A 274 9.61 5.72 -25.47
N CYS A 275 9.30 5.07 -26.60
CA CYS A 275 8.15 5.40 -27.45
C CYS A 275 6.89 4.56 -27.14
N ASN A 276 6.90 3.72 -26.10
CA ASN A 276 5.79 2.82 -25.75
C ASN A 276 5.25 2.02 -26.95
N LEU A 277 6.15 1.51 -27.79
CA LEU A 277 5.77 0.77 -29.00
C LEU A 277 5.00 -0.51 -28.69
N SER A 278 5.09 -1.04 -27.47
CA SER A 278 4.25 -2.15 -26.98
C SER A 278 2.76 -1.82 -26.98
N VAL A 279 2.37 -0.60 -26.56
CA VAL A 279 0.98 -0.15 -26.55
C VAL A 279 0.48 0.05 -27.97
N VAL A 280 1.32 0.61 -28.84
CA VAL A 280 1.01 0.77 -30.28
C VAL A 280 0.80 -0.60 -30.93
N ALA A 281 1.66 -1.57 -30.64
CA ALA A 281 1.50 -2.95 -31.11
C ALA A 281 0.16 -3.54 -30.65
N CYS A 282 -0.21 -3.36 -29.37
CA CYS A 282 -1.50 -3.81 -28.84
C CYS A 282 -2.68 -3.16 -29.58
N ALA A 283 -2.63 -1.86 -29.86
CA ALA A 283 -3.71 -1.15 -30.55
C ALA A 283 -4.00 -1.72 -31.95
N TYR A 284 -2.96 -2.08 -32.71
CA TYR A 284 -3.12 -2.73 -34.01
C TYR A 284 -3.47 -4.23 -33.90
N ALA A 285 -3.01 -4.89 -32.84
CA ALA A 285 -3.30 -6.31 -32.62
C ALA A 285 -4.75 -6.55 -32.20
N LEU A 286 -5.34 -5.64 -31.41
CA LEU A 286 -6.68 -5.80 -30.83
C LEU A 286 -7.76 -6.16 -31.88
N PRO A 287 -7.97 -5.41 -32.97
CA PRO A 287 -8.97 -5.77 -33.99
C PRO A 287 -8.70 -7.12 -34.67
N LEU A 288 -7.42 -7.45 -34.88
CA LEU A 288 -7.01 -8.71 -35.51
C LEU A 288 -7.20 -9.90 -34.57
N LEU A 289 -6.89 -9.74 -33.29
CA LEU A 289 -7.13 -10.73 -32.24
C LEU A 289 -8.64 -10.95 -32.07
N SER A 290 -9.44 -9.88 -32.00
CA SER A 290 -10.90 -9.99 -31.94
C SER A 290 -11.48 -10.77 -33.13
N ARG A 291 -10.92 -10.62 -34.33
CA ARG A 291 -11.28 -11.43 -35.50
C ARG A 291 -10.81 -12.88 -35.35
N ALA A 292 -9.59 -13.11 -34.88
CA ALA A 292 -9.03 -14.46 -34.72
C ALA A 292 -9.78 -15.29 -33.67
N PHE A 293 -10.30 -14.65 -32.62
CA PHE A 293 -11.09 -15.29 -31.56
C PHE A 293 -12.61 -15.21 -31.79
N GLN A 294 -13.05 -14.71 -32.95
CA GLN A 294 -14.47 -14.61 -33.27
C GLN A 294 -15.12 -16.00 -33.34
N GLY A 295 -16.17 -16.22 -32.55
CA GLY A 295 -16.89 -17.50 -32.49
C GLY A 295 -16.16 -18.60 -31.72
N TRP A 296 -15.05 -18.29 -31.06
CA TRP A 296 -14.37 -19.24 -30.19
C TRP A 296 -15.17 -19.47 -28.90
N ASP A 297 -15.36 -20.75 -28.54
CA ASP A 297 -15.84 -21.16 -27.22
C ASP A 297 -14.66 -21.67 -26.37
N PRO A 298 -14.24 -20.89 -25.34
CA PRO A 298 -13.12 -21.25 -24.47
C PRO A 298 -13.31 -22.56 -23.70
N LEU A 299 -14.56 -22.96 -23.44
CA LEU A 299 -14.86 -24.15 -22.63
C LEU A 299 -14.81 -25.44 -23.44
N GLN A 300 -15.11 -25.36 -24.74
CA GLN A 300 -15.02 -26.51 -25.65
C GLN A 300 -13.58 -26.74 -26.12
N ASN A 301 -12.92 -25.67 -26.59
CA ASN A 301 -11.57 -25.75 -27.17
C ASN A 301 -10.61 -24.77 -26.47
N PRO A 302 -10.15 -25.07 -25.24
CA PRO A 302 -9.29 -24.18 -24.47
C PRO A 302 -7.89 -23.99 -25.07
N SER A 303 -7.43 -24.88 -25.97
CA SER A 303 -6.10 -24.79 -26.59
C SER A 303 -5.99 -23.77 -27.72
N HIS A 304 -7.12 -23.26 -28.22
CA HIS A 304 -7.14 -22.32 -29.34
C HIS A 304 -6.46 -20.99 -28.98
N GLY A 305 -5.52 -20.55 -29.81
CA GLY A 305 -4.87 -19.25 -29.66
C GLY A 305 -3.83 -19.15 -28.53
N LEU A 306 -3.46 -20.26 -27.88
CA LEU A 306 -2.42 -20.28 -26.84
C LEU A 306 -1.06 -19.80 -27.36
N GLU A 307 -0.64 -20.30 -28.53
CA GLU A 307 0.64 -19.91 -29.15
C GLU A 307 0.64 -18.45 -29.57
N ILE A 308 -0.49 -17.98 -30.12
CA ILE A 308 -0.71 -16.58 -30.48
C ILE A 308 -0.54 -15.73 -29.22
N MET A 309 -1.30 -15.99 -28.16
CA MET A 309 -1.26 -15.17 -26.95
C MET A 309 0.08 -15.26 -26.22
N ARG A 310 0.78 -16.41 -26.26
CA ARG A 310 2.14 -16.54 -25.74
C ARG A 310 3.11 -15.62 -26.48
N SER A 311 3.10 -15.65 -27.81
CA SER A 311 4.01 -14.82 -28.61
C SER A 311 3.76 -13.32 -28.39
N TRP A 312 2.49 -12.91 -28.27
CA TRP A 312 2.11 -11.54 -27.96
C TRP A 312 2.46 -11.11 -26.52
N ARG A 313 2.37 -12.02 -25.55
CA ARG A 313 2.87 -11.77 -24.20
C ARG A 313 4.37 -11.48 -24.21
N ASP A 314 5.16 -12.34 -24.85
CA ASP A 314 6.62 -12.23 -24.87
C ASP A 314 7.07 -10.92 -25.55
N LEU A 315 6.30 -10.45 -26.55
CA LEU A 315 6.51 -9.15 -27.18
C LEU A 315 6.18 -7.98 -26.22
N VAL A 316 5.01 -8.00 -25.59
CA VAL A 316 4.40 -6.85 -24.89
C VAL A 316 4.87 -6.71 -23.43
N GLN A 317 4.93 -7.81 -22.67
CA GLN A 317 5.42 -7.80 -21.29
C GLN A 317 6.96 -7.88 -21.23
N GLY A 318 7.60 -8.61 -22.16
CA GLY A 318 9.04 -8.83 -22.14
C GLY A 318 9.53 -9.61 -20.90
N ASP A 319 10.85 -9.63 -20.70
CA ASP A 319 11.54 -10.40 -19.66
C ASP A 319 11.45 -9.79 -18.25
N GLN A 320 10.58 -8.79 -18.04
CA GLN A 320 10.34 -8.24 -16.71
C GLN A 320 9.45 -9.25 -15.95
N PRO A 321 9.93 -9.80 -14.82
CA PRO A 321 9.08 -10.60 -13.95
C PRO A 321 7.81 -9.83 -13.61
N TYR A 322 6.71 -10.54 -13.28
CA TYR A 322 5.54 -9.92 -12.65
C TYR A 322 5.99 -9.21 -11.37
N ASP A 323 6.42 -7.95 -11.47
CA ASP A 323 6.76 -7.13 -10.32
C ASP A 323 5.44 -6.70 -9.68
N TYR A 324 4.98 -7.55 -8.76
CA TYR A 324 3.87 -7.25 -7.86
C TYR A 324 4.07 -5.93 -7.09
N ALA A 325 5.30 -5.40 -7.06
CA ALA A 325 5.68 -4.18 -6.38
C ALA A 325 5.37 -2.87 -7.14
N ASP A 326 5.25 -2.89 -8.48
CA ASP A 326 5.16 -1.65 -9.27
C ASP A 326 3.72 -1.21 -9.58
N ASN A 327 2.75 -2.12 -9.41
CA ASN A 327 1.34 -1.87 -9.71
C ASN A 327 0.57 -1.14 -8.61
N THR A 328 1.07 -1.12 -7.38
CA THR A 328 0.39 -0.49 -6.24
C THR A 328 0.59 1.03 -6.18
N TYR A 329 1.62 1.56 -6.86
CA TYR A 329 1.96 2.99 -6.83
C TYR A 329 1.61 3.75 -8.10
N THR A 330 1.52 3.10 -9.27
CA THR A 330 1.29 3.77 -10.57
C THR A 330 -0.09 3.48 -11.18
N GLY A 331 -0.80 2.44 -10.74
CA GLY A 331 -2.13 2.07 -11.24
C GLY A 331 -2.18 1.69 -12.74
N THR A 332 -1.04 1.61 -13.41
CA THR A 332 -0.96 1.32 -14.84
C THR A 332 -1.00 -0.18 -15.09
N VAL A 333 -2.19 -0.66 -15.47
CA VAL A 333 -2.41 -2.04 -15.92
C VAL A 333 -1.44 -2.37 -17.06
N SER A 334 -0.77 -3.51 -16.97
CA SER A 334 0.13 -3.98 -18.05
C SER A 334 -0.64 -4.04 -19.39
N PRO A 335 -0.07 -3.53 -20.50
CA PRO A 335 -0.76 -3.50 -21.80
C PRO A 335 -1.23 -4.89 -22.27
N TYR A 336 -0.53 -5.95 -21.89
CA TYR A 336 -0.96 -7.32 -22.16
C TYR A 336 -2.22 -7.70 -21.37
N THR A 337 -2.32 -7.29 -20.10
CA THR A 337 -3.52 -7.52 -19.28
C THR A 337 -4.72 -6.80 -19.87
N GLU A 338 -4.56 -5.58 -20.38
CA GLU A 338 -5.61 -4.85 -21.09
C GLU A 338 -6.04 -5.59 -22.36
N MET A 339 -5.09 -6.09 -23.15
CA MET A 339 -5.38 -6.88 -24.35
C MET A 339 -6.18 -8.16 -24.05
N VAL A 340 -5.80 -8.91 -23.01
CA VAL A 340 -6.55 -10.11 -22.58
C VAL A 340 -7.93 -9.72 -22.03
N SER A 341 -8.03 -8.58 -21.33
CA SER A 341 -9.30 -8.08 -20.79
C SER A 341 -10.29 -7.64 -21.88
N GLU A 342 -9.81 -7.12 -23.01
CA GLU A 342 -10.67 -6.68 -24.12
C GLU A 342 -11.08 -7.84 -25.03
N VAL A 343 -10.19 -8.80 -25.30
CA VAL A 343 -10.45 -9.87 -26.28
C VAL A 343 -10.95 -11.15 -25.62
N ILE A 344 -10.27 -11.63 -24.58
CA ILE A 344 -10.49 -12.97 -24.02
C ILE A 344 -11.56 -12.95 -22.92
N LEU A 345 -11.49 -11.97 -22.01
CA LEU A 345 -12.41 -11.91 -20.87
C LEU A 345 -13.89 -11.84 -21.27
N PRO A 346 -14.32 -11.09 -22.32
CA PRO A 346 -15.72 -11.09 -22.73
C PRO A 346 -16.19 -12.44 -23.26
N LEU A 347 -15.32 -13.16 -23.98
CA LEU A 347 -15.63 -14.50 -24.52
C LEU A 347 -15.76 -15.53 -23.40
N VAL A 348 -14.86 -15.48 -22.41
CA VAL A 348 -14.92 -16.35 -21.21
C VAL A 348 -16.15 -16.04 -20.38
N ARG A 349 -16.50 -14.75 -20.21
CA ARG A 349 -17.73 -14.33 -19.54
C ARG A 349 -18.98 -14.84 -20.27
N LEU A 350 -19.01 -14.74 -21.60
CA LEU A 350 -20.12 -15.19 -22.42
C LEU A 350 -20.30 -16.71 -22.31
N ALA A 351 -19.21 -17.48 -22.47
CA ALA A 351 -19.23 -18.94 -22.35
C ALA A 351 -19.59 -19.38 -20.92
N GLY A 352 -18.94 -18.80 -19.92
CA GLY A 352 -19.24 -19.08 -18.51
C GLY A 352 -20.68 -18.75 -18.10
N THR A 353 -21.29 -17.74 -18.71
CA THR A 353 -22.69 -17.37 -18.42
C THR A 353 -23.70 -18.22 -19.20
N ASN A 354 -23.42 -18.53 -20.46
CA ASN A 354 -24.42 -19.15 -21.36
C ASN A 354 -24.23 -20.65 -21.57
N THR A 355 -22.99 -21.13 -21.69
CA THR A 355 -22.70 -22.53 -22.04
C THR A 355 -22.28 -23.37 -20.84
N TRP A 356 -21.63 -22.77 -19.83
CA TRP A 356 -21.15 -23.51 -18.67
C TRP A 356 -22.28 -23.98 -17.74
N LEU A 357 -22.30 -25.28 -17.50
CA LEU A 357 -23.17 -25.93 -16.52
C LEU A 357 -22.42 -26.11 -15.21
N VAL A 358 -22.96 -25.55 -14.14
CA VAL A 358 -22.31 -25.56 -12.81
C VAL A 358 -22.13 -26.99 -12.27
N ARG A 359 -23.01 -27.92 -12.66
CA ARG A 359 -22.97 -29.34 -12.26
C ARG A 359 -21.81 -30.12 -12.91
N ASP A 360 -21.19 -29.55 -13.94
CA ASP A 360 -19.97 -30.08 -14.57
C ASP A 360 -18.84 -29.02 -14.47
N PRO A 361 -17.98 -29.08 -13.44
CA PRO A 361 -16.94 -28.09 -13.23
C PRO A 361 -15.76 -28.22 -14.22
N GLU A 362 -15.59 -29.38 -14.83
CA GLU A 362 -14.42 -29.75 -15.63
C GLU A 362 -14.13 -28.80 -16.80
N PRO A 363 -15.10 -28.36 -17.63
CA PRO A 363 -14.81 -27.49 -18.77
C PRO A 363 -14.18 -26.14 -18.37
N MET A 364 -14.65 -25.54 -17.26
CA MET A 364 -14.11 -24.27 -16.77
C MET A 364 -12.77 -24.46 -16.06
N LEU A 365 -12.62 -25.51 -15.25
CA LEU A 365 -11.34 -25.82 -14.59
C LEU A 365 -10.25 -26.10 -15.62
N ARG A 366 -10.54 -26.93 -16.63
CA ARG A 366 -9.63 -27.21 -17.74
C ARG A 366 -9.20 -25.94 -18.48
N PHE A 367 -10.11 -24.99 -18.69
CA PHE A 367 -9.78 -23.69 -19.26
C PHE A 367 -8.80 -22.92 -18.36
N LEU A 368 -9.10 -22.80 -17.06
CA LEU A 368 -8.27 -22.09 -16.10
C LEU A 368 -6.86 -22.70 -15.98
N GLU A 369 -6.74 -24.03 -15.97
CA GLU A 369 -5.45 -24.73 -15.93
C GLU A 369 -4.65 -24.52 -17.23
N THR A 370 -5.32 -24.62 -18.38
CA THR A 370 -4.67 -24.44 -19.69
C THR A 370 -4.18 -23.00 -19.88
N TRP A 371 -4.93 -22.03 -19.37
CA TRP A 371 -4.63 -20.60 -19.45
C TRP A 371 -3.98 -20.04 -18.18
N ASP A 372 -3.59 -20.86 -17.21
CA ASP A 372 -3.02 -20.41 -15.92
C ASP A 372 -1.81 -19.50 -16.13
N ARG A 373 -0.88 -19.96 -16.97
CA ARG A 373 0.27 -19.13 -17.37
C ARG A 373 -0.20 -17.91 -18.14
N LEU A 374 -1.20 -18.06 -19.01
CA LEU A 374 -1.95 -17.10 -19.87
C LEU A 374 -2.53 -15.85 -19.19
N LEU A 375 -3.05 -16.03 -17.99
CA LEU A 375 -3.88 -15.06 -17.30
C LEU A 375 -3.09 -14.28 -16.26
N SER A 376 -3.32 -12.97 -16.21
CA SER A 376 -2.85 -12.16 -15.09
C SER A 376 -3.71 -12.49 -13.85
N PRO A 377 -3.14 -12.42 -12.62
CA PRO A 377 -3.91 -12.61 -11.39
C PRO A 377 -5.17 -11.75 -11.32
N LEU A 378 -5.13 -10.53 -11.85
CA LEU A 378 -6.28 -9.62 -11.90
C LEU A 378 -7.43 -10.17 -12.76
N ILE A 379 -7.10 -10.78 -13.91
CA ILE A 379 -8.09 -11.35 -14.81
C ILE A 379 -8.65 -12.65 -14.25
N LEU A 380 -7.78 -13.48 -13.66
CA LEU A 380 -8.19 -14.69 -12.96
C LEU A 380 -9.20 -14.35 -11.84
N GLN A 381 -8.90 -13.36 -10.99
CA GLN A 381 -9.84 -12.91 -9.97
C GLN A 381 -11.16 -12.40 -10.57
N SER A 382 -11.11 -11.61 -11.65
CA SER A 382 -12.31 -11.15 -12.36
C SER A 382 -13.20 -12.30 -12.86
N ILE A 383 -12.61 -13.37 -13.39
CA ILE A 383 -13.34 -14.58 -13.82
C ILE A 383 -13.97 -15.27 -12.60
N LEU A 384 -13.19 -15.44 -11.52
CA LEU A 384 -13.68 -16.08 -10.30
C LEU A 384 -14.82 -15.29 -9.64
N ASP A 385 -14.72 -13.95 -9.60
CA ASP A 385 -15.68 -13.04 -8.96
C ASP A 385 -16.96 -12.88 -9.76
N HIS A 386 -16.85 -12.73 -11.08
CA HIS A 386 -17.97 -12.31 -11.92
C HIS A 386 -18.59 -13.44 -12.74
N VAL A 387 -17.93 -14.58 -12.86
CA VAL A 387 -18.42 -15.72 -13.63
C VAL A 387 -18.64 -16.93 -12.72
N VAL A 388 -17.58 -17.38 -12.04
CA VAL A 388 -17.61 -18.64 -11.29
C VAL A 388 -18.47 -18.51 -10.03
N MET A 389 -18.20 -17.52 -9.17
CA MET A 389 -18.93 -17.38 -7.90
C MET A 389 -20.44 -17.16 -8.08
N PRO A 390 -20.92 -16.24 -8.94
CA PRO A 390 -22.35 -16.02 -9.11
C PRO A 390 -23.08 -17.28 -9.61
N LYS A 391 -22.42 -18.04 -10.50
CA LYS A 391 -22.92 -19.31 -11.01
C LYS A 391 -22.95 -20.39 -9.93
N LEU A 392 -21.90 -20.52 -9.12
CA LEU A 392 -21.89 -21.44 -7.98
C LEU A 392 -22.99 -21.09 -6.97
N THR A 393 -23.14 -19.81 -6.62
CA THR A 393 -24.21 -19.36 -5.72
C THR A 393 -25.59 -19.72 -6.28
N ALA A 394 -25.89 -19.35 -7.53
CA ALA A 394 -27.16 -19.71 -8.16
C ALA A 394 -27.36 -21.24 -8.28
N GLY A 395 -26.28 -21.97 -8.51
CA GLY A 395 -26.26 -23.43 -8.55
C GLY A 395 -26.58 -24.06 -7.20
N VAL A 396 -26.07 -23.50 -6.10
CA VAL A 396 -26.38 -23.92 -4.72
C VAL A 396 -27.80 -23.53 -4.33
N ASP A 397 -28.26 -22.35 -4.74
CA ASP A 397 -29.60 -21.84 -4.43
C ASP A 397 -30.70 -22.63 -5.14
N SER A 398 -30.44 -23.12 -6.37
CA SER A 398 -31.34 -24.01 -7.11
C SER A 398 -31.22 -25.49 -6.72
N TRP A 399 -30.13 -25.88 -6.07
CA TRP A 399 -29.87 -27.28 -5.72
C TRP A 399 -30.87 -27.83 -4.71
N ASP A 400 -31.45 -29.00 -4.98
CA ASP A 400 -32.29 -29.74 -4.05
C ASP A 400 -31.69 -31.13 -3.76
N PRO A 401 -31.32 -31.43 -2.51
CA PRO A 401 -30.66 -32.69 -2.15
C PRO A 401 -31.50 -33.95 -2.38
N CYS A 402 -32.83 -33.84 -2.41
CA CYS A 402 -33.73 -35.00 -2.53
C CYS A 402 -34.07 -35.37 -3.98
N SER A 403 -34.02 -34.41 -4.90
CA SER A 403 -34.46 -34.60 -6.29
C SER A 403 -33.31 -34.70 -7.28
N GLU A 404 -32.14 -34.16 -6.95
CA GLU A 404 -30.98 -34.18 -7.85
C GLU A 404 -30.17 -35.47 -7.79
N THR A 405 -29.69 -35.91 -8.96
CA THR A 405 -28.88 -37.12 -9.13
C THR A 405 -27.38 -36.88 -8.92
N VAL A 406 -26.91 -35.64 -9.10
CA VAL A 406 -25.48 -35.30 -8.98
C VAL A 406 -25.22 -34.76 -7.57
N PRO A 407 -24.39 -35.43 -6.75
CA PRO A 407 -24.05 -34.95 -5.42
C PRO A 407 -23.34 -33.59 -5.45
N ILE A 408 -23.69 -32.71 -4.50
CA ILE A 408 -23.15 -31.34 -4.45
C ILE A 408 -21.63 -31.27 -4.34
N HIS A 409 -21.00 -32.22 -3.66
CA HIS A 409 -19.55 -32.24 -3.50
C HIS A 409 -18.82 -32.39 -4.84
N VAL A 410 -19.42 -33.08 -5.82
CA VAL A 410 -18.81 -33.35 -7.14
C VAL A 410 -18.54 -32.06 -7.89
N TRP A 411 -19.39 -31.04 -7.74
CA TRP A 411 -19.25 -29.79 -8.46
C TRP A 411 -18.83 -28.59 -7.59
N VAL A 412 -18.81 -28.73 -6.26
CA VAL A 412 -18.28 -27.70 -5.34
C VAL A 412 -16.84 -27.98 -4.91
N HIS A 413 -16.48 -29.21 -4.57
CA HIS A 413 -15.13 -29.53 -4.06
C HIS A 413 -14.00 -29.26 -5.05
N PRO A 414 -14.16 -29.48 -6.38
CA PRO A 414 -13.10 -29.16 -7.34
C PRO A 414 -12.66 -27.69 -7.32
N TRP A 415 -13.48 -26.79 -6.77
CA TRP A 415 -13.15 -25.38 -6.63
C TRP A 415 -12.38 -25.03 -5.35
N LEU A 416 -12.23 -25.96 -4.41
CA LEU A 416 -11.51 -25.73 -3.14
C LEU A 416 -10.07 -25.21 -3.34
N PRO A 417 -9.26 -25.76 -4.28
CA PRO A 417 -7.89 -25.29 -4.48
C PRO A 417 -7.81 -23.84 -4.98
N VAL A 418 -8.83 -23.38 -5.73
CA VAL A 418 -8.82 -22.07 -6.41
C VAL A 418 -9.53 -21.00 -5.59
N LEU A 419 -10.67 -21.32 -4.98
CA LEU A 419 -11.51 -20.36 -4.25
C LEU A 419 -11.27 -20.37 -2.73
N GLY A 420 -10.82 -21.49 -2.16
CA GLY A 420 -10.51 -21.64 -0.74
C GLY A 420 -11.61 -21.06 0.18
N GLN A 421 -11.23 -20.06 0.98
CA GLN A 421 -12.12 -19.40 1.95
C GLN A 421 -13.36 -18.73 1.33
N ARG A 422 -13.32 -18.36 0.04
CA ARG A 422 -14.45 -17.68 -0.61
C ARG A 422 -15.69 -18.58 -0.72
N LEU A 423 -15.50 -19.90 -0.70
CA LEU A 423 -16.57 -20.89 -0.69
C LEU A 423 -17.36 -20.91 0.63
N GLU A 424 -16.82 -20.33 1.72
CA GLU A 424 -17.52 -20.27 3.01
C GLU A 424 -18.88 -19.57 2.91
N THR A 425 -19.01 -18.63 1.98
CA THR A 425 -20.28 -17.95 1.67
C THR A 425 -21.40 -18.91 1.25
N LEU A 426 -21.05 -20.04 0.62
CA LEU A 426 -22.00 -21.04 0.14
C LEU A 426 -22.33 -22.08 1.21
N TYR A 427 -21.43 -22.32 2.17
CA TYR A 427 -21.58 -23.40 3.15
C TYR A 427 -22.84 -23.26 3.99
N HIS A 428 -23.24 -22.03 4.35
CA HIS A 428 -24.47 -21.82 5.11
C HIS A 428 -25.72 -22.30 4.35
N ALA A 429 -25.82 -22.00 3.05
CA ALA A 429 -26.94 -22.42 2.21
C ALA A 429 -26.97 -23.95 2.05
N ILE A 430 -25.80 -24.56 1.83
CA ILE A 430 -25.65 -26.02 1.71
C ILE A 430 -26.06 -26.71 3.04
N GLN A 431 -25.57 -26.21 4.17
CA GLN A 431 -25.88 -26.75 5.50
C GLN A 431 -27.35 -26.65 5.83
N TYR A 432 -28.00 -25.53 5.49
CA TYR A 432 -29.42 -25.36 5.70
C TYR A 432 -30.24 -26.41 4.93
N LYS A 433 -29.94 -26.61 3.63
CA LYS A 433 -30.63 -27.59 2.79
C LYS A 433 -30.36 -29.04 3.21
N LEU A 434 -29.10 -29.36 3.54
CA LEU A 434 -28.76 -30.67 4.13
C LEU A 434 -29.48 -30.87 5.46
N GLY A 435 -29.53 -29.87 6.33
CA GLY A 435 -30.21 -29.92 7.61
C GLY A 435 -31.72 -30.19 7.48
N GLN A 436 -32.38 -29.63 6.46
CA GLN A 436 -33.79 -29.92 6.16
C GLN A 436 -34.01 -31.40 5.81
N VAL A 437 -33.18 -31.97 4.93
CA VAL A 437 -33.27 -33.39 4.54
C VAL A 437 -33.00 -34.29 5.73
N LEU A 438 -31.98 -33.93 6.51
CA LEU A 438 -31.62 -34.66 7.72
C LEU A 438 -32.67 -34.56 8.82
N HIS A 439 -33.64 -33.65 8.73
CA HIS A 439 -34.79 -33.64 9.64
C HIS A 439 -35.72 -34.85 9.42
N ALA A 440 -35.82 -35.36 8.19
CA ALA A 440 -36.59 -36.56 7.86
C ALA A 440 -35.76 -37.87 7.85
N TRP A 441 -34.43 -37.77 7.89
CA TRP A 441 -33.50 -38.93 7.87
C TRP A 441 -33.71 -39.95 9.00
N HIS A 442 -33.34 -41.22 8.78
CA HIS A 442 -33.39 -42.28 9.80
C HIS A 442 -32.03 -42.98 9.94
N ALA A 443 -31.68 -43.44 11.15
CA ALA A 443 -30.36 -44.00 11.46
C ALA A 443 -29.94 -45.22 10.61
N SER A 444 -30.91 -45.93 10.04
CA SER A 444 -30.68 -47.07 9.15
C SER A 444 -30.13 -46.70 7.77
N ASP A 445 -30.29 -45.44 7.36
CA ASP A 445 -29.87 -44.99 6.04
C ASP A 445 -28.38 -44.62 6.02
N ALA A 446 -27.58 -45.54 5.46
CA ALA A 446 -26.14 -45.40 5.27
C ALA A 446 -25.75 -44.34 4.22
N SER A 447 -26.67 -43.95 3.33
CA SER A 447 -26.35 -43.02 2.24
C SER A 447 -26.01 -41.62 2.77
N ALA A 448 -26.71 -41.15 3.81
CA ALA A 448 -26.44 -39.85 4.42
C ALA A 448 -25.02 -39.75 4.97
N TYR A 449 -24.49 -40.83 5.56
CA TYR A 449 -23.12 -40.87 6.05
C TYR A 449 -22.12 -40.66 4.91
N MET A 450 -22.27 -41.38 3.78
CA MET A 450 -21.36 -41.27 2.63
C MET A 450 -21.34 -39.86 2.05
N HIS A 451 -22.50 -39.22 1.96
CA HIS A 451 -22.61 -37.88 1.41
C HIS A 451 -22.08 -36.81 2.37
N LEU A 452 -22.33 -36.94 3.68
CA LEU A 452 -21.92 -35.94 4.68
C LEU A 452 -20.45 -36.07 5.06
N PHE A 453 -19.90 -37.28 5.14
CA PHE A 453 -18.52 -37.50 5.56
C PHE A 453 -17.51 -36.76 4.68
N LEU A 454 -17.79 -36.63 3.38
CA LEU A 454 -16.98 -35.85 2.43
C LEU A 454 -16.86 -34.36 2.80
N TRP A 455 -17.82 -33.83 3.57
CA TRP A 455 -17.83 -32.44 4.02
C TRP A 455 -17.15 -32.22 5.38
N LYS A 456 -16.71 -33.28 6.06
CA LYS A 456 -16.10 -33.20 7.40
C LYS A 456 -14.88 -32.27 7.42
N ASP A 457 -14.00 -32.41 6.42
CA ASP A 457 -12.77 -31.63 6.32
C ASP A 457 -12.94 -30.31 5.56
N VAL A 458 -14.12 -30.09 4.95
CA VAL A 458 -14.45 -28.90 4.15
C VAL A 458 -15.16 -27.85 4.99
N PHE A 459 -16.06 -28.26 5.87
CA PHE A 459 -16.76 -27.34 6.76
C PHE A 459 -15.91 -26.92 7.96
N PRO A 460 -16.04 -25.67 8.44
CA PRO A 460 -15.48 -25.27 9.71
C PRO A 460 -15.96 -26.19 10.84
N THR A 461 -15.06 -26.58 11.74
CA THR A 461 -15.31 -27.54 12.82
C THR A 461 -16.55 -27.21 13.64
N VAL A 462 -16.74 -25.93 13.97
CA VAL A 462 -17.91 -25.42 14.72
C VAL A 462 -19.23 -25.68 13.97
N ASN A 463 -19.23 -25.43 12.65
CA ASN A 463 -20.43 -25.61 11.85
C ASN A 463 -20.76 -27.09 11.64
N TRP A 464 -19.73 -27.92 11.46
CA TRP A 464 -19.87 -29.38 11.40
C TRP A 464 -20.44 -29.96 12.69
N GLU A 465 -19.88 -29.57 13.85
CA GLU A 465 -20.36 -30.00 15.15
C GLU A 465 -21.83 -29.63 15.37
N ARG A 466 -22.21 -28.39 15.03
CA ARG A 466 -23.61 -27.94 15.12
C ARG A 466 -24.54 -28.78 14.25
N LEU A 467 -24.15 -29.12 13.02
CA LEU A 467 -24.93 -29.97 12.12
C LEU A 467 -25.11 -31.38 12.71
N MET A 468 -24.03 -31.98 13.23
CA MET A 468 -24.07 -33.29 13.88
C MET A 468 -24.99 -33.29 15.11
N VAL A 469 -24.84 -32.31 16.01
CA VAL A 469 -25.60 -32.20 17.26
C VAL A 469 -27.09 -31.94 17.01
N ASN A 470 -27.44 -31.15 16.00
CA ASN A 470 -28.83 -30.79 15.75
C ASN A 470 -29.61 -31.87 14.99
N HIS A 471 -28.97 -32.59 14.06
CA HIS A 471 -29.70 -33.47 13.13
C HIS A 471 -29.37 -34.95 13.28
N ILE A 472 -28.11 -35.33 13.58
CA ILE A 472 -27.68 -36.73 13.64
C ILE A 472 -27.76 -37.29 15.06
N VAL A 473 -27.11 -36.62 16.03
CA VAL A 473 -27.02 -37.09 17.43
C VAL A 473 -28.38 -37.37 18.08
N PRO A 474 -29.44 -36.56 17.90
CA PRO A 474 -30.73 -36.84 18.52
C PRO A 474 -31.36 -38.13 18.00
N LYS A 475 -31.18 -38.45 16.72
CA LYS A 475 -31.74 -39.65 16.09
C LYS A 475 -30.96 -40.91 16.46
N LEU A 476 -29.63 -40.81 16.53
CA LEU A 476 -28.81 -41.89 17.07
C LEU A 476 -29.12 -42.15 18.55
N ARG A 477 -29.45 -41.10 19.31
CA ARG A 477 -29.92 -41.25 20.70
C ARG A 477 -31.23 -42.01 20.77
N LEU A 478 -32.21 -41.69 19.92
CA LEU A 478 -33.46 -42.45 19.84
C LEU A 478 -33.21 -43.92 19.48
N ALA A 479 -32.35 -44.18 18.48
CA ALA A 479 -31.97 -45.55 18.12
C ALA A 479 -31.30 -46.30 19.29
N LEU A 480 -30.45 -45.66 20.09
CA LEU A 480 -29.89 -46.25 21.31
C LEU A 480 -30.90 -46.39 22.45
N GLN A 481 -31.94 -45.56 22.50
CA GLN A 481 -33.03 -45.71 23.47
C GLN A 481 -33.91 -46.93 23.16
N GLU A 482 -34.17 -47.21 21.88
CA GLU A 482 -34.87 -48.43 21.43
C GLU A 482 -33.99 -49.67 21.48
N PHE A 483 -32.66 -49.50 21.55
CA PHE A 483 -31.71 -50.60 21.62
C PHE A 483 -31.85 -51.38 22.94
N GLU A 484 -32.20 -52.65 22.82
CA GLU A 484 -32.25 -53.60 23.93
C GLU A 484 -30.99 -54.46 23.98
N ILE A 485 -30.38 -54.54 25.16
CA ILE A 485 -29.21 -55.38 25.41
C ILE A 485 -29.71 -56.68 26.02
N ASN A 486 -29.65 -57.76 25.24
CA ASN A 486 -30.11 -59.08 25.66
C ASN A 486 -28.98 -60.11 25.48
N PRO A 487 -28.43 -60.67 26.58
CA PRO A 487 -27.36 -61.66 26.52
C PRO A 487 -27.68 -62.90 25.68
N SER A 488 -28.95 -63.33 25.63
CA SER A 488 -29.36 -64.55 24.93
C SER A 488 -29.66 -64.33 23.43
N ASN A 489 -29.97 -63.10 23.01
CA ASN A 489 -30.31 -62.78 21.61
C ASN A 489 -29.98 -61.31 21.27
N GLN A 490 -28.70 -61.04 21.01
CA GLN A 490 -28.23 -59.69 20.76
C GLN A 490 -28.48 -59.26 19.30
N LYS A 491 -29.45 -58.38 19.08
CA LYS A 491 -29.58 -57.65 17.82
C LYS A 491 -28.51 -56.57 17.79
N LEU A 492 -27.79 -56.41 16.69
CA LEU A 492 -26.65 -55.48 16.59
C LEU A 492 -26.88 -54.34 15.60
N ASP A 493 -28.00 -54.33 14.87
CA ASP A 493 -28.19 -53.43 13.75
C ASP A 493 -28.23 -51.96 14.20
N LEU A 494 -28.98 -51.65 15.26
CA LEU A 494 -29.03 -50.29 15.82
C LEU A 494 -27.66 -49.85 16.38
N PHE A 495 -26.90 -50.77 16.98
CA PHE A 495 -25.55 -50.48 17.47
C PHE A 495 -24.58 -50.21 16.30
N LYS A 496 -24.64 -51.02 15.23
CA LYS A 496 -23.83 -50.82 14.03
C LYS A 496 -24.15 -49.49 13.36
N TRP A 497 -25.42 -49.09 13.28
CA TRP A 497 -25.81 -47.78 12.76
C TRP A 497 -25.14 -46.65 13.52
N VAL A 498 -25.12 -46.69 14.85
CA VAL A 498 -24.45 -45.66 15.67
C VAL A 498 -22.93 -45.68 15.47
N MET A 499 -22.33 -46.86 15.42
CA MET A 499 -20.87 -47.01 15.25
C MET A 499 -20.36 -46.50 13.91
N MET A 500 -21.17 -46.56 12.84
CA MET A 500 -20.80 -45.96 11.56
C MET A 500 -20.47 -44.46 11.69
N TRP A 501 -21.13 -43.76 12.60
CA TRP A 501 -20.94 -42.32 12.82
C TRP A 501 -19.82 -41.99 13.83
N ALA A 502 -19.13 -42.98 14.39
CA ALA A 502 -18.07 -42.78 15.39
C ALA A 502 -16.98 -41.82 14.92
N ASN A 503 -16.60 -41.90 13.64
CA ASN A 503 -15.52 -41.09 13.07
C ASN A 503 -16.02 -39.73 12.54
N ALA A 504 -17.34 -39.55 12.40
CA ALA A 504 -17.95 -38.32 11.89
C ALA A 504 -18.36 -37.36 13.01
N ILE A 505 -18.85 -37.90 14.13
CA ILE A 505 -19.30 -37.12 15.28
C ILE A 505 -18.09 -36.77 16.16
N PRO A 506 -17.98 -35.53 16.66
CA PRO A 506 -16.94 -35.18 17.61
C PRO A 506 -16.93 -36.12 18.83
N VAL A 507 -15.73 -36.55 19.23
CA VAL A 507 -15.54 -37.63 20.21
C VAL A 507 -16.30 -37.39 21.52
N HIS A 508 -16.33 -36.15 22.03
CA HIS A 508 -17.04 -35.82 23.27
C HIS A 508 -18.56 -36.07 23.19
N HIS A 509 -19.18 -35.81 22.04
CA HIS A 509 -20.61 -36.09 21.82
C HIS A 509 -20.87 -37.58 21.65
N MET A 510 -19.98 -38.31 20.97
CA MET A 510 -20.10 -39.76 20.83
C MET A 510 -19.95 -40.47 22.18
N VAL A 511 -18.97 -40.06 23.00
CA VAL A 511 -18.77 -40.59 24.35
C VAL A 511 -20.01 -40.35 25.22
N HIS A 512 -20.54 -39.12 25.23
CA HIS A 512 -21.77 -38.81 25.97
C HIS A 512 -22.96 -39.64 25.45
N LEU A 513 -23.11 -39.78 24.13
CA LEU A 513 -24.18 -40.59 23.53
C LEU A 513 -24.12 -42.05 24.01
N LEU A 514 -22.92 -42.65 24.05
CA LEU A 514 -22.70 -44.03 24.49
C LEU A 514 -22.85 -44.20 26.00
N GLU A 515 -22.36 -43.25 26.79
CA GLU A 515 -22.50 -43.26 28.25
C GLU A 515 -23.97 -43.36 28.66
N PHE A 516 -24.82 -42.48 28.10
CA PHE A 516 -26.23 -42.43 28.47
C PHE A 516 -27.10 -43.45 27.73
N GLY A 517 -26.80 -43.74 26.46
CA GLY A 517 -27.65 -44.59 25.62
C GLY A 517 -27.31 -46.08 25.68
N PHE A 518 -26.04 -46.44 25.93
CA PHE A 518 -25.55 -47.82 25.89
C PHE A 518 -25.03 -48.30 27.25
N PHE A 519 -24.04 -47.63 27.83
CA PHE A 519 -23.32 -48.15 29.01
C PHE A 519 -24.21 -48.29 30.23
N ASN A 520 -25.13 -47.35 30.47
CA ASN A 520 -26.11 -47.48 31.58
C ASN A 520 -26.93 -48.77 31.48
N LYS A 521 -27.48 -49.07 30.30
CA LYS A 521 -28.25 -50.30 30.06
C LYS A 521 -27.35 -51.53 30.16
N TRP A 522 -26.15 -51.44 29.62
CA TRP A 522 -25.18 -52.53 29.59
C TRP A 522 -24.73 -52.92 31.01
N HIS A 523 -24.44 -51.94 31.87
CA HIS A 523 -24.12 -52.17 33.29
C HIS A 523 -25.32 -52.72 34.07
N GLN A 524 -26.55 -52.25 33.80
CA GLN A 524 -27.75 -52.78 34.45
C GLN A 524 -28.01 -54.26 34.10
N VAL A 525 -27.87 -54.63 32.82
CA VAL A 525 -27.99 -56.03 32.38
C VAL A 525 -26.89 -56.89 33.01
N LEU A 526 -25.65 -56.40 33.03
CA LEU A 526 -24.54 -57.09 33.69
C LEU A 526 -24.80 -57.27 35.20
N TYR A 527 -25.27 -56.24 35.89
CA TYR A 527 -25.64 -56.31 37.31
C TYR A 527 -26.71 -57.38 37.55
N HIS A 528 -27.81 -57.33 36.80
CA HIS A 528 -28.91 -58.27 36.97
C HIS A 528 -28.50 -59.72 36.67
N TRP A 529 -27.66 -59.92 35.64
CA TRP A 529 -27.12 -61.24 35.31
C TRP A 529 -26.19 -61.77 36.41
N LEU A 530 -25.31 -60.92 36.94
CA LEU A 530 -24.42 -61.30 38.05
C LEU A 530 -25.17 -61.62 39.35
N CYS A 531 -26.33 -61.00 39.58
CA CYS A 531 -27.19 -61.31 40.73
C CYS A 531 -28.02 -62.60 40.57
N SER A 532 -28.11 -63.16 39.35
CA SER A 532 -29.04 -64.27 39.02
C SER A 532 -28.30 -65.60 38.75
N ASN A 533 -27.27 -65.92 39.55
CA ASN A 533 -26.39 -67.11 39.39
C ASN A 533 -25.78 -67.25 37.97
N PRO A 534 -24.78 -66.43 37.61
CA PRO A 534 -24.18 -66.43 36.28
C PRO A 534 -23.21 -67.60 36.03
N ASP A 535 -23.09 -68.05 34.78
CA ASP A 535 -21.88 -68.72 34.29
C ASP A 535 -20.82 -67.67 33.96
N TYR A 536 -19.77 -67.60 34.76
CA TYR A 536 -18.70 -66.60 34.61
C TYR A 536 -17.96 -66.70 33.26
N ASN A 537 -17.93 -67.87 32.62
CA ASN A 537 -17.31 -68.02 31.30
C ASN A 537 -18.16 -67.34 30.22
N GLU A 538 -19.49 -67.50 30.28
CA GLU A 538 -20.41 -66.85 29.36
C GLU A 538 -20.40 -65.32 29.55
N VAL A 539 -20.39 -64.84 30.79
CA VAL A 539 -20.29 -63.40 31.10
C VAL A 539 -18.97 -62.81 30.61
N CYS A 540 -17.85 -63.53 30.76
CA CYS A 540 -16.54 -63.10 30.28
C CYS A 540 -16.49 -63.02 28.75
N ASN A 541 -17.01 -64.04 28.05
CA ASN A 541 -17.10 -64.04 26.59
C ASN A 541 -18.00 -62.91 26.08
N TRP A 542 -19.12 -62.63 26.77
CA TRP A 542 -20.03 -61.54 26.44
C TRP A 542 -19.36 -60.16 26.63
N TYR A 543 -18.65 -59.95 27.74
CA TYR A 543 -17.89 -58.73 28.00
C TYR A 543 -16.81 -58.49 26.93
N MET A 544 -16.00 -59.51 26.64
CA MET A 544 -14.95 -59.42 25.62
C MET A 544 -15.53 -59.20 24.23
N GLY A 545 -16.67 -59.85 23.92
CA GLY A 545 -17.41 -59.66 22.68
C GLY A 545 -17.89 -58.22 22.48
N TRP A 546 -18.28 -57.51 23.54
CA TRP A 546 -18.64 -56.10 23.46
C TRP A 546 -17.43 -55.18 23.37
N LYS A 547 -16.40 -55.42 24.19
CA LYS A 547 -15.16 -54.64 24.18
C LYS A 547 -14.51 -54.61 22.79
N ASN A 548 -14.48 -55.75 22.10
CA ASN A 548 -13.89 -55.89 20.78
C ASN A 548 -14.70 -55.23 19.64
N ARG A 549 -15.92 -54.75 19.91
CA ARG A 549 -16.77 -54.06 18.91
C ARG A 549 -16.58 -52.54 18.88
N PHE A 550 -15.89 -51.98 19.87
CA PHE A 550 -15.59 -50.55 19.90
C PHE A 550 -14.35 -50.23 19.07
N PRO A 551 -14.38 -49.18 18.22
CA PRO A 551 -13.19 -48.66 17.56
C PRO A 551 -12.07 -48.29 18.54
N GLU A 552 -10.81 -48.48 18.11
CA GLU A 552 -9.63 -48.18 18.94
C GLU A 552 -9.59 -46.72 19.40
N GLU A 553 -10.05 -45.79 18.56
CA GLU A 553 -10.15 -44.36 18.86
C GLU A 553 -11.06 -44.07 20.05
N LEU A 554 -12.17 -44.79 20.20
CA LEU A 554 -13.07 -44.68 21.35
C LEU A 554 -12.51 -45.40 22.58
N LEU A 555 -11.86 -46.55 22.38
CA LEU A 555 -11.17 -47.26 23.46
C LEU A 555 -9.97 -46.50 24.02
N ALA A 556 -9.38 -45.58 23.25
CA ALA A 556 -8.33 -44.68 23.72
C ALA A 556 -8.87 -43.61 24.69
N ASN A 557 -10.16 -43.28 24.62
CA ASN A 557 -10.76 -42.25 25.46
C ASN A 557 -10.85 -42.70 26.93
N GLU A 558 -10.38 -41.86 27.85
CA GLU A 558 -10.34 -42.15 29.28
C GLU A 558 -11.71 -42.47 29.87
N ARG A 559 -12.77 -41.76 29.47
CA ARG A 559 -14.11 -42.00 30.02
C ARG A 559 -14.68 -43.35 29.59
N ILE A 560 -14.50 -43.73 28.32
CA ILE A 560 -14.93 -45.04 27.83
C ILE A 560 -14.16 -46.15 28.53
N ARG A 561 -12.85 -45.97 28.77
CA ARG A 561 -12.05 -46.91 29.56
C ARG A 561 -12.59 -47.10 30.97
N VAL A 562 -12.94 -46.00 31.66
CA VAL A 562 -13.53 -46.05 33.01
C VAL A 562 -14.88 -46.76 33.01
N LEU A 563 -15.74 -46.51 32.01
CA LEU A 563 -17.04 -47.20 31.89
C LEU A 563 -16.87 -48.70 31.64
N ILE A 564 -15.92 -49.09 30.80
CA ILE A 564 -15.59 -50.50 30.54
C ILE A 564 -14.97 -51.16 31.79
N SER A 565 -14.04 -50.48 32.47
CA SER A 565 -13.42 -51.00 33.70
C SER A 565 -14.42 -51.13 34.84
N THR A 566 -15.41 -50.25 34.92
CA THR A 566 -16.50 -50.37 35.91
C THR A 566 -17.26 -51.69 35.75
N GLY A 567 -17.53 -52.12 34.50
CA GLY A 567 -18.14 -53.42 34.24
C GLY A 567 -17.24 -54.59 34.67
N LEU A 568 -15.93 -54.48 34.41
CA LEU A 568 -14.94 -55.47 34.85
C LEU A 568 -14.84 -55.55 36.38
N ASP A 569 -14.89 -54.41 37.07
CA ASP A 569 -14.86 -54.35 38.53
C ASP A 569 -16.12 -54.99 39.14
N MET A 570 -17.29 -54.83 38.52
CA MET A 570 -18.52 -55.52 38.93
C MET A 570 -18.37 -57.04 38.81
N MET A 571 -17.79 -57.54 37.72
CA MET A 571 -17.49 -58.97 37.55
C MET A 571 -16.50 -59.47 38.59
N ASN A 572 -15.41 -58.74 38.83
CA ASN A 572 -14.41 -59.10 39.85
C ASN A 572 -15.01 -59.14 41.26
N ARG A 573 -15.92 -58.22 41.60
CA ARG A 573 -16.61 -58.22 42.89
C ARG A 573 -17.57 -59.41 43.03
N ALA A 574 -18.30 -59.76 41.97
CA ALA A 574 -19.19 -60.92 41.95
C ALA A 574 -18.42 -62.24 42.18
N VAL A 575 -17.30 -62.43 41.47
CA VAL A 575 -16.44 -63.62 41.59
C VAL A 575 -15.84 -63.75 42.99
N ASN A 576 -15.47 -62.62 43.61
CA ASN A 576 -14.91 -62.59 44.97
C ASN A 576 -15.98 -62.66 46.09
N GLY A 577 -17.28 -62.75 45.75
CA GLY A 577 -18.37 -62.84 46.72
C GLY A 577 -18.68 -61.54 47.47
N ASN A 578 -18.21 -60.39 46.97
CA ASN A 578 -18.45 -59.08 47.58
C ASN A 578 -19.81 -58.50 47.16
N GLU A 579 -20.43 -57.67 48.01
CA GLU A 579 -21.71 -57.02 47.69
C GLU A 579 -21.62 -56.19 46.39
N LEU A 580 -22.54 -56.48 45.46
CA LEU A 580 -22.64 -55.76 44.20
C LEU A 580 -23.39 -54.44 44.42
N VAL A 581 -22.70 -53.33 44.12
CA VAL A 581 -23.31 -51.99 44.13
C VAL A 581 -24.11 -51.82 42.85
N GLN A 582 -25.38 -51.40 42.96
CA GLN A 582 -26.19 -51.08 41.79
C GLN A 582 -25.53 -49.96 40.99
N PRO A 583 -25.44 -50.06 39.64
CA PRO A 583 -24.94 -48.98 38.81
C PRO A 583 -25.88 -47.78 38.97
N ILE A 584 -25.39 -46.72 39.62
CA ILE A 584 -26.18 -45.53 39.92
C ILE A 584 -26.53 -44.85 38.60
N THR A 585 -27.78 -44.97 38.18
CA THR A 585 -28.32 -44.17 37.08
C THR A 585 -28.58 -42.77 37.64
N ARG A 586 -28.22 -41.70 36.92
CA ARG A 586 -28.40 -40.29 37.38
C ARG A 586 -29.86 -39.96 37.79
N GLU A 587 -30.84 -40.71 37.31
CA GLU A 587 -32.24 -40.66 37.77
C GLU A 587 -32.41 -41.07 39.24
N ASN A 588 -31.69 -42.09 39.71
CA ASN A 588 -31.73 -42.53 41.10
C ASN A 588 -31.12 -41.48 42.05
N LEU A 589 -30.13 -40.71 41.59
CA LEU A 589 -29.55 -39.59 42.33
C LEU A 589 -30.59 -38.46 42.55
N ARG A 590 -31.45 -38.20 41.54
CA ARG A 590 -32.53 -37.20 41.66
C ARG A 590 -33.63 -37.66 42.61
N TYR A 591 -33.99 -38.94 42.59
CA TYR A 591 -34.97 -39.50 43.53
C TYR A 591 -34.43 -39.54 44.97
N GLN A 592 -33.17 -39.96 45.18
CA GLN A 592 -32.54 -39.97 46.50
C GLN A 592 -32.37 -38.56 47.08
N CYS A 593 -31.85 -37.60 46.31
CA CYS A 593 -31.80 -36.20 46.74
C CYS A 593 -33.21 -35.61 46.96
N ALA A 594 -34.24 -36.05 46.24
CA ALA A 594 -35.63 -35.61 46.47
C ALA A 594 -36.25 -36.23 47.73
N THR A 595 -35.89 -37.46 48.09
CA THR A 595 -36.31 -38.09 49.36
C THR A 595 -35.54 -37.58 50.57
N GLU A 596 -34.26 -37.23 50.43
CA GLU A 596 -33.47 -36.61 51.49
C GLU A 596 -33.95 -35.17 51.77
N ARG A 597 -34.34 -34.42 50.74
CA ARG A 597 -34.97 -33.09 50.88
C ARG A 597 -36.37 -33.10 51.51
N ARG A 598 -37.01 -34.28 51.71
CA ARG A 598 -38.32 -34.42 52.35
C ARG A 598 -38.27 -34.68 53.86
N LYS A 599 -37.08 -34.84 54.46
CA LYS A 599 -36.92 -35.13 55.90
C LYS A 599 -36.45 -33.95 56.75
N THR A 600 -36.34 -32.75 56.19
CA THR A 600 -36.04 -31.52 56.93
C THR A 600 -37.08 -30.47 56.61
N ASP A 601 -37.57 -29.83 57.67
CA ASP A 601 -38.79 -29.02 57.78
C ASP A 601 -39.07 -27.95 56.70
N PRO A 602 -40.36 -27.58 56.55
CA PRO A 602 -40.83 -26.59 55.60
C PRO A 602 -40.69 -25.17 56.16
N MET A 603 -40.34 -24.21 55.29
CA MET A 603 -40.95 -22.87 55.16
C MET A 603 -39.97 -21.85 54.58
N GLN A 604 -39.98 -21.68 53.25
CA GLN A 604 -40.33 -20.44 52.56
C GLN A 604 -40.06 -20.58 51.07
N GLN A 605 -41.15 -20.60 50.30
CA GLN A 605 -41.15 -20.51 48.85
C GLN A 605 -40.97 -19.06 48.41
N ALA A 606 -40.02 -18.81 47.50
CA ALA A 606 -40.18 -17.88 46.39
C ALA A 606 -39.20 -18.31 45.28
N GLY A 607 -39.71 -18.39 44.05
CA GLY A 607 -39.15 -19.21 42.98
C GLY A 607 -37.89 -18.66 42.30
N THR A 608 -37.13 -19.56 41.70
CA THR A 608 -36.72 -19.57 40.28
C THR A 608 -35.80 -20.77 40.03
N GLY A 609 -35.84 -21.32 38.81
CA GLY A 609 -35.22 -22.58 38.44
C GLY A 609 -33.71 -22.64 38.67
N ILE A 610 -33.25 -23.76 39.22
CA ILE A 610 -31.83 -24.06 39.40
C ILE A 610 -31.27 -24.54 38.06
N ASN A 611 -30.68 -23.59 37.32
CA ASN A 611 -29.45 -23.84 36.58
C ASN A 611 -28.42 -24.41 37.56
N VAL A 612 -27.68 -25.43 37.14
CA VAL A 612 -26.44 -25.81 37.81
C VAL A 612 -25.55 -24.56 37.84
N PRO A 613 -25.19 -24.00 39.00
CA PRO A 613 -24.30 -22.85 39.02
C PRO A 613 -22.90 -23.36 38.71
N ASP A 614 -22.27 -22.79 37.69
CA ASP A 614 -20.83 -22.54 37.75
C ASP A 614 -20.54 -21.97 39.15
N LEU A 615 -19.70 -22.64 39.96
CA LEU A 615 -19.25 -22.05 41.22
C LEU A 615 -18.76 -20.64 40.91
N SER A 616 -19.31 -19.63 41.57
CA SER A 616 -18.90 -18.27 41.30
C SER A 616 -17.42 -18.13 41.62
N PHE A 617 -16.69 -17.32 40.85
CA PHE A 617 -15.25 -17.13 41.05
C PHE A 617 -14.91 -16.77 42.52
N LYS A 618 -15.79 -16.04 43.20
CA LYS A 618 -15.71 -15.76 44.63
C LYS A 618 -15.81 -17.01 45.52
N GLU A 619 -16.74 -17.92 45.24
CA GLU A 619 -16.92 -19.16 45.99
C GLU A 619 -15.70 -20.08 45.86
N THR A 620 -15.04 -20.11 44.69
CA THR A 620 -13.80 -20.88 44.51
C THR A 620 -12.64 -20.32 45.36
N ILE A 621 -12.51 -19.00 45.44
CA ILE A 621 -11.47 -18.34 46.26
C ILE A 621 -11.77 -18.52 47.75
N GLN A 622 -13.05 -18.46 48.14
CA GLN A 622 -13.48 -18.68 49.53
C GLN A 622 -13.26 -20.13 49.98
N ALA A 623 -13.57 -21.11 49.13
CA ALA A 623 -13.29 -22.52 49.40
C ALA A 623 -11.78 -22.75 49.56
N TYR A 624 -10.97 -22.17 48.66
CA TYR A 624 -9.52 -22.25 48.76
C TYR A 624 -8.95 -21.57 50.01
N ALA A 625 -9.52 -20.44 50.44
CA ALA A 625 -9.18 -19.80 51.72
C ALA A 625 -9.48 -20.74 52.90
N SER A 626 -10.65 -21.38 52.90
CA SER A 626 -11.05 -22.30 53.96
C SER A 626 -10.19 -23.55 54.05
N GLU A 627 -9.77 -24.12 52.91
CA GLU A 627 -8.85 -25.26 52.86
C GLU A 627 -7.48 -24.94 53.45
N GLN A 628 -7.02 -23.70 53.31
CA GLN A 628 -5.73 -23.22 53.84
C GLN A 628 -5.85 -22.59 55.24
N GLY A 629 -7.03 -22.60 55.85
CA GLY A 629 -7.29 -22.02 57.17
C GLY A 629 -7.18 -20.48 57.22
N ILE A 630 -7.37 -19.80 56.09
CA ILE A 630 -7.25 -18.34 55.96
C ILE A 630 -8.63 -17.70 55.99
N LEU A 631 -8.78 -16.63 56.79
CA LEU A 631 -10.02 -15.87 56.89
C LEU A 631 -10.29 -15.07 55.60
N PHE A 632 -11.48 -15.25 55.03
CA PHE A 632 -11.97 -14.49 53.88
C PHE A 632 -13.19 -13.65 54.28
N MET A 633 -13.07 -12.32 54.32
CA MET A 633 -14.14 -11.43 54.80
C MET A 633 -14.29 -10.17 53.94
N PRO A 634 -15.52 -9.69 53.63
CA PRO A 634 -15.70 -8.43 52.92
C PRO A 634 -15.33 -7.23 53.80
N ARG A 635 -14.57 -6.26 53.24
CA ARG A 635 -14.40 -4.94 53.88
C ARG A 635 -15.59 -4.05 53.58
N VAL A 636 -16.56 -4.05 54.50
CA VAL A 636 -17.80 -3.28 54.38
C VAL A 636 -17.49 -1.79 54.11
N GLY A 637 -18.02 -1.23 53.03
CA GLY A 637 -17.88 0.18 52.66
C GLY A 637 -16.61 0.56 51.86
N LYS A 638 -15.74 -0.40 51.53
CA LYS A 638 -14.51 -0.14 50.76
C LYS A 638 -14.61 -0.73 49.35
N LEU A 639 -14.65 0.15 48.34
CA LEU A 639 -14.64 -0.18 46.93
C LEU A 639 -13.33 0.28 46.29
N TYR A 640 -12.80 -0.51 45.35
CA TYR A 640 -11.66 -0.13 44.52
C TYR A 640 -12.02 -0.36 43.05
N ASN A 641 -11.94 0.70 42.22
CA ASN A 641 -12.38 0.68 40.82
C ASN A 641 -13.81 0.13 40.62
N GLY A 642 -14.72 0.40 41.56
CA GLY A 642 -16.11 -0.09 41.52
C GLY A 642 -16.30 -1.53 42.01
N TYR A 643 -15.22 -2.25 42.36
CA TYR A 643 -15.27 -3.61 42.88
C TYR A 643 -15.18 -3.64 44.41
N GLN A 644 -15.92 -4.57 45.02
CA GLN A 644 -15.88 -4.83 46.46
C GLN A 644 -14.52 -5.42 46.87
N VAL A 645 -13.90 -4.79 47.87
CA VAL A 645 -12.65 -5.30 48.45
C VAL A 645 -12.96 -6.32 49.55
N TYR A 646 -12.21 -7.42 49.55
CA TYR A 646 -12.24 -8.49 50.53
C TYR A 646 -10.88 -8.61 51.21
N ASP A 647 -10.86 -9.02 52.47
CA ASP A 647 -9.65 -9.46 53.16
C ASP A 647 -9.47 -10.95 52.95
N PHE A 648 -8.27 -11.31 52.49
CA PHE A 648 -7.77 -12.69 52.46
C PHE A 648 -6.60 -12.74 53.44
N GLY A 649 -6.88 -13.13 54.69
CA GLY A 649 -5.94 -13.00 55.81
C GLY A 649 -5.62 -11.53 56.10
N THR A 650 -4.36 -11.14 55.89
CA THR A 650 -3.87 -9.76 56.08
C THR A 650 -3.85 -8.93 54.79
N VAL A 651 -4.14 -9.56 53.64
CA VAL A 651 -4.02 -8.94 52.30
C VAL A 651 -5.40 -8.53 51.78
N GLY A 652 -5.52 -7.28 51.35
CA GLY A 652 -6.72 -6.79 50.66
C GLY A 652 -6.75 -7.27 49.21
N ILE A 653 -7.86 -7.84 48.77
CA ILE A 653 -8.06 -8.43 47.45
C ILE A 653 -9.36 -7.93 46.81
N TYR A 654 -9.41 -7.80 45.50
CA TYR A 654 -10.67 -7.64 44.78
C TYR A 654 -10.69 -8.56 43.55
N MET A 655 -11.89 -8.93 43.13
CA MET A 655 -12.11 -9.90 42.07
C MET A 655 -12.82 -9.24 40.90
N ASP A 656 -12.26 -9.40 39.70
CA ASP A 656 -12.95 -9.09 38.46
C ASP A 656 -13.59 -10.38 37.91
N SER A 657 -14.87 -10.58 38.22
CA SER A 657 -15.64 -11.75 37.78
C SER A 657 -15.81 -11.82 36.27
N SER A 658 -15.71 -10.70 35.55
CA SER A 658 -15.88 -10.65 34.09
C SER A 658 -14.65 -11.18 33.35
N ARG A 659 -13.46 -10.96 33.92
CA ARG A 659 -12.17 -11.41 33.38
C ARG A 659 -11.59 -12.63 34.10
N ARG A 660 -12.23 -13.10 35.18
CA ARG A 660 -11.73 -14.14 36.11
C ARG A 660 -10.30 -13.85 36.61
N LEU A 661 -10.02 -12.59 36.92
CA LEU A 661 -8.73 -12.13 37.44
C LEU A 661 -8.85 -11.73 38.91
N LEU A 662 -7.85 -12.12 39.69
CA LEU A 662 -7.72 -11.78 41.11
C LEU A 662 -6.63 -10.73 41.28
N TYR A 663 -6.93 -9.65 42.01
CA TYR A 663 -5.97 -8.60 42.32
C TYR A 663 -5.74 -8.54 43.82
N ALA A 664 -4.49 -8.34 44.22
CA ALA A 664 -4.09 -8.17 45.61
C ALA A 664 -3.30 -6.88 45.80
N GLN A 665 -3.45 -6.28 46.98
CA GLN A 665 -2.73 -5.08 47.37
C GLN A 665 -1.35 -5.44 47.92
N ALA A 666 -0.28 -4.98 47.27
CA ALA A 666 1.08 -5.10 47.78
C ALA A 666 1.33 -4.15 48.98
N LYS A 667 2.40 -4.38 49.75
CA LYS A 667 2.77 -3.57 50.93
C LYS A 667 2.94 -2.07 50.59
N ASP A 668 3.25 -1.75 49.33
CA ASP A 668 3.41 -0.38 48.82
C ASP A 668 2.08 0.27 48.35
N GLY A 669 0.94 -0.39 48.55
CA GLY A 669 -0.40 0.12 48.24
C GLY A 669 -0.86 -0.05 46.78
N ILE A 670 0.01 -0.57 45.91
CA ILE A 670 -0.26 -0.85 44.49
C ILE A 670 -1.02 -2.18 44.35
N TRP A 671 -2.04 -2.20 43.49
CA TRP A 671 -2.84 -3.39 43.19
C TRP A 671 -2.30 -4.12 41.95
N GLY A 672 -1.97 -5.41 42.09
CA GLY A 672 -1.45 -6.23 41.01
C GLY A 672 -2.26 -7.52 40.81
N ALA A 673 -2.32 -8.02 39.58
CA ALA A 673 -2.96 -9.31 39.30
C ALA A 673 -2.11 -10.45 39.86
N VAL A 674 -2.72 -11.34 40.63
CA VAL A 674 -2.02 -12.43 41.34
C VAL A 674 -2.75 -13.75 41.17
N THR A 675 -1.98 -14.83 41.19
CA THR A 675 -2.51 -16.20 41.25
C THR A 675 -2.83 -16.60 42.69
N LEU A 676 -3.68 -17.61 42.88
CA LEU A 676 -4.01 -18.14 44.21
C LEU A 676 -2.78 -18.61 45.01
N ALA A 677 -1.77 -19.17 44.34
CA ALA A 677 -0.52 -19.58 44.98
C ALA A 677 0.32 -18.39 45.47
N GLN A 678 0.38 -17.30 44.69
CA GLN A 678 1.06 -16.06 45.07
C GLN A 678 0.34 -15.36 46.23
N LEU A 679 -0.99 -15.44 46.27
CA LEU A 679 -1.82 -14.92 47.35
C LEU A 679 -1.44 -15.51 48.71
N ILE A 680 -1.24 -16.83 48.78
CA ILE A 680 -0.81 -17.52 50.01
C ILE A 680 0.57 -17.01 50.44
N TYR A 681 1.50 -16.88 49.50
CA TYR A 681 2.83 -16.37 49.80
C TYR A 681 2.75 -14.97 50.44
N MET A 682 1.94 -14.08 49.86
CA MET A 682 1.75 -12.72 50.39
C MET A 682 1.08 -12.68 51.77
N THR A 683 0.28 -13.69 52.15
CA THR A 683 -0.30 -13.78 53.51
C THR A 683 0.67 -14.33 54.56
N ARG A 684 1.70 -15.08 54.15
CA ARG A 684 2.68 -15.70 55.06
C ARG A 684 3.93 -14.85 55.29
N THR A 685 4.09 -13.76 54.54
CA THR A 685 5.20 -12.76 54.64
C THR A 685 4.72 -11.40 55.12
#